data_AF-A0A813L4A3-F1
#
_entry.id   AF-A0A813L4A3-F1
#
_cell.length_a   1.000
_cell.length_b   1.000
_cell.length_c   1.000
_cell.angle_alpha   90.00
_cell.angle_beta   90.00
_cell.angle_gamma   90.00
#
_symmetry.space_group_name_H-M   'P 1'
#
loop_
_entity.id
_entity.type
_entity.pdbx_description
1 polymer ?
#
loop_
_entity_poly.entity_id
_entity_poly.type
_entity_poly.pdbx_seq_one_letter_code
_entity_poly.pdbx_strand_id
1 'polypeptide(L)'
;MPTQVFVSIPADLRTFLSEGCLADGSKQLAIGPDAVDIDELYRLVDEHCKLGGAPPKLHELLAGSEVVQRKEAPAEETEPLTELEQMRANAQERSYQRMVDKVAPLTGARRVEPSVHQQGLSFATNFGTQVVVAFIGAFLLGYFFVETFVAPDNFDAKVIAGAACSFITLLLETMLLVVHEHKITMIDDYRGKNARVPRTVKAAAKAVASCKEQKSVAEIKTVAEKKTAYHTWRTQPALSLDFVMPMFLCLHGRNRQSRSSELIRTVAAFAEQVEGGETTTLALTAAGEKLWRFPRPGEEDEGDAQAAPPPAAAGKGAAAAAAAAAAAAAEEKDVVLEASADPQGGGLFLSHTWDEPEGWSEHFSDQKYIAAKHQQVATSLQTAEHRGLACLGKPARVWVDIASLPAPVSEFDHPLEQTIFGPYRLPVSELKLVVPRVPAGQDLNQYTLLHLPEGYTFQGAMKLTEWDAAGRPWQNPPEEEVKWEIKAGRYFIQGCRVIAEGQLAPSEAAKKDEYRPLKEQLRRWCTRLALRDEIWVEFTLGSFRAEVLKLADTMLTSHGGLVAVVTWSYFDRLWPLWEWAVFCARCGPHRVQLAADHFSGKALVEYHRAIRRVNVEVAGIRDPRDRDMLLGAFEKLFDCPVTDETMSFQKPSAGECHAALKERKVDFSAVERYVRATAVAVFARQAALAGSRLLGQDDECGWVAMAEELGFEELHSALKKCKPWDWNEAAKTQGEAELQEEAYAATVEAWFLEDVLPELETERRLALR
;
A
#
# COMPACT_ATOMS: atom_id res chain seq x y z
N MET A 1 -2.75 26.70 15.11
CA MET A 1 -2.02 27.91 14.63
C MET A 1 -0.55 27.77 14.99
N PRO A 2 0.41 28.32 14.24
CA PRO A 2 1.80 28.32 14.70
C PRO A 2 1.88 29.09 16.01
N THR A 3 2.23 28.40 17.09
CA THR A 3 2.43 29.00 18.41
C THR A 3 3.88 29.45 18.48
N GLN A 4 4.11 30.75 18.72
CA GLN A 4 5.45 31.25 18.99
C GLN A 4 5.89 30.72 20.35
N VAL A 5 7.04 30.05 20.39
CA VAL A 5 7.58 29.43 21.61
C VAL A 5 8.78 30.23 22.06
N PHE A 6 8.61 30.97 23.16
CA PHE A 6 9.67 31.74 23.78
C PHE A 6 10.41 30.86 24.80
N VAL A 7 11.72 30.75 24.65
CA VAL A 7 12.62 30.01 25.55
C VAL A 7 13.53 30.96 26.31
N SER A 8 13.82 30.65 27.58
CA SER A 8 14.72 31.47 28.39
C SER A 8 16.14 31.47 27.82
N ILE A 9 16.90 32.55 27.96
CA ILE A 9 18.25 32.66 27.42
C ILE A 9 19.31 32.23 28.47
N PRO A 10 19.86 31.00 28.42
CA PRO A 10 20.94 30.56 29.33
C PRO A 10 22.25 31.32 29.08
N ALA A 11 23.20 31.24 30.01
CA ALA A 11 24.47 31.97 29.94
C ALA A 11 25.28 31.67 28.66
N ASP A 12 25.29 30.42 28.22
CA ASP A 12 25.99 29.99 27.01
C ASP A 12 25.34 30.58 25.75
N LEU A 13 24.00 30.57 25.69
CA LEU A 13 23.26 31.21 24.60
C LEU A 13 23.46 32.73 24.62
N ARG A 14 23.48 33.36 25.79
CA ARG A 14 23.74 34.81 25.93
C ARG A 14 25.14 35.19 25.48
N THR A 15 26.14 34.36 25.80
CA THR A 15 27.54 34.55 25.35
C THR A 15 27.63 34.41 23.83
N PHE A 16 26.96 33.38 23.26
CA PHE A 16 26.88 33.24 21.82
C PHE A 16 26.22 34.45 21.15
N LEU A 17 25.04 34.90 21.61
CA LEU A 17 24.33 36.03 21.00
C LEU A 17 25.07 37.37 21.15
N SER A 18 25.87 37.57 22.19
CA SER A 18 26.59 38.82 22.43
C SER A 18 27.96 38.89 21.75
N GLU A 19 28.72 37.81 21.80
CA GLU A 19 30.13 37.76 21.38
C GLU A 19 30.38 36.85 20.18
N GLY A 20 29.62 35.76 20.06
CA GLY A 20 29.88 34.71 19.05
C GLY A 20 29.08 34.85 17.75
N CYS A 21 27.88 35.43 17.80
CA CYS A 21 26.96 35.47 16.68
C CYS A 21 27.30 36.65 15.75
N LEU A 22 27.36 36.37 14.45
CA LEU A 22 27.68 37.36 13.41
C LEU A 22 26.43 38.00 12.80
N ALA A 23 25.24 37.44 13.06
CA ALA A 23 23.99 37.94 12.52
C ALA A 23 23.60 39.29 13.15
N ASP A 24 23.13 40.21 12.30
CA ASP A 24 22.67 41.52 12.74
C ASP A 24 21.44 41.39 13.65
N GLY A 25 21.44 42.09 14.78
CA GLY A 25 20.36 42.03 15.78
C GLY A 25 20.58 41.02 16.93
N SER A 26 21.51 40.07 16.79
CA SER A 26 21.87 39.11 17.86
C SER A 26 22.24 39.79 19.19
N LYS A 27 23.02 40.86 19.13
CA LYS A 27 23.41 41.65 20.32
C LYS A 27 22.24 42.34 21.01
N GLN A 28 21.20 42.74 20.27
CA GLN A 28 20.01 43.37 20.84
C GLN A 28 19.18 42.34 21.60
N LEU A 29 19.10 41.10 21.10
CA LEU A 29 18.45 39.99 21.79
C LEU A 29 19.21 39.52 23.02
N ALA A 30 20.55 39.63 23.04
CA ALA A 30 21.36 39.33 24.24
C ALA A 30 21.15 40.34 25.39
N ILE A 31 20.85 41.59 25.06
CA ILE A 31 20.58 42.69 26.01
C ILE A 31 19.08 42.77 26.37
N GLY A 32 18.23 42.26 25.49
CA GLY A 32 16.78 42.30 25.57
C GLY A 32 16.17 41.40 26.65
N PRO A 33 14.87 41.08 26.55
CA PRO A 33 14.16 40.29 27.55
C PRO A 33 14.82 38.92 27.74
N ASP A 34 14.67 38.33 28.94
CA ASP A 34 15.28 37.03 29.31
C ASP A 34 14.74 35.81 28.52
N ALA A 35 13.97 36.04 27.47
CA ALA A 35 13.43 35.00 26.59
C ALA A 35 13.56 35.40 25.11
N VAL A 36 13.81 34.41 24.25
CA VAL A 36 13.93 34.54 22.80
C VAL A 36 12.94 33.60 22.10
N ASP A 37 12.36 34.04 20.99
CA ASP A 37 11.54 33.17 20.13
C ASP A 37 12.44 32.10 19.48
N ILE A 38 12.03 30.84 19.53
CA ILE A 38 12.84 29.73 19.01
C ILE A 38 13.06 29.85 17.50
N ASP A 39 12.08 30.33 16.76
CA ASP A 39 12.17 30.46 15.30
C ASP A 39 13.13 31.59 14.92
N GLU A 40 13.13 32.69 15.68
CA GLU A 40 14.07 33.79 15.53
C GLU A 40 15.51 33.34 15.86
N LEU A 41 15.67 32.46 16.85
CA LEU A 41 16.97 31.87 17.16
C LEU A 41 17.50 30.99 16.02
N TYR A 42 16.66 30.16 15.40
CA TYR A 42 17.03 29.39 14.20
C TYR A 42 17.45 30.32 13.05
N ARG A 43 16.70 31.39 12.82
CA ARG A 43 17.01 32.40 11.79
C ARG A 43 18.40 33.02 12.00
N LEU A 44 18.73 33.40 13.24
CA LEU A 44 20.02 34.00 13.57
C LEU A 44 21.19 33.02 13.44
N VAL A 45 20.97 31.75 13.75
CA VAL A 45 21.99 30.70 13.56
C VAL A 45 22.25 30.46 12.07
N ASP A 46 21.21 30.42 11.24
CA ASP A 46 21.36 30.29 9.80
C ASP A 46 22.08 31.50 9.18
N GLU A 47 21.76 32.71 9.62
CA GLU A 47 22.47 33.92 9.19
C GLU A 47 23.92 33.94 9.64
N HIS A 48 24.21 33.52 10.88
CA HIS A 48 25.58 33.37 11.36
C HIS A 48 26.39 32.41 10.48
N CYS A 49 25.82 31.26 10.10
CA CYS A 49 26.46 30.30 9.20
C CYS A 49 26.71 30.90 7.80
N LYS A 50 25.73 31.64 7.24
CA LYS A 50 25.85 32.32 5.93
C LYS A 50 26.96 33.37 5.93
N LEU A 51 27.20 34.02 7.05
CA LEU A 51 28.28 35.01 7.23
C LEU A 51 29.66 34.37 7.52
N GLY A 52 29.77 33.05 7.43
CA GLY A 52 31.03 32.33 7.63
C GLY A 52 31.34 32.00 9.09
N GLY A 53 30.36 32.12 9.98
CA GLY A 53 30.45 31.65 11.35
C GLY A 53 30.51 30.13 11.45
N ALA A 54 31.16 29.61 12.48
CA ALA A 54 31.18 28.17 12.74
C ALA A 54 29.78 27.71 13.20
N PRO A 55 29.18 26.66 12.60
CA PRO A 55 27.82 26.26 12.91
C PRO A 55 27.69 25.80 14.37
N PRO A 56 26.96 26.54 15.23
CA PRO A 56 26.81 26.16 16.62
C PRO A 56 25.86 24.97 16.74
N LYS A 57 26.13 24.09 17.70
CA LYS A 57 25.20 23.01 18.04
C LYS A 57 24.05 23.57 18.86
N LEU A 58 22.91 23.80 18.20
CA LEU A 58 21.76 24.45 18.84
C LEU A 58 21.26 23.74 20.10
N HIS A 59 21.32 22.40 20.16
CA HIS A 59 20.94 21.63 21.35
C HIS A 59 21.87 21.86 22.55
N GLU A 60 23.15 22.18 22.32
CA GLU A 60 24.09 22.55 23.38
C GLU A 60 23.81 23.98 23.85
N LEU A 61 23.52 24.91 22.92
CA LEU A 61 23.15 26.29 23.27
C LEU A 61 21.82 26.39 24.02
N LEU A 62 20.86 25.51 23.70
CA LEU A 62 19.56 25.45 24.37
C LEU A 62 19.59 24.63 25.68
N ALA A 63 20.73 24.03 26.04
CA ALA A 63 20.84 23.27 27.27
C ALA A 63 20.57 24.17 28.49
N GLY A 64 19.59 23.79 29.31
CA GLY A 64 19.15 24.59 30.46
C GLY A 64 18.15 25.71 30.13
N SER A 65 17.66 25.80 28.90
CA SER A 65 16.58 26.73 28.54
C SER A 65 15.23 26.16 28.96
N GLU A 66 14.38 26.99 29.57
CA GLU A 66 12.99 26.65 29.92
C GLU A 66 12.02 27.38 29.00
N VAL A 67 10.86 26.79 28.70
CA VAL A 67 9.81 27.45 27.90
C VAL A 67 9.11 28.49 28.78
N VAL A 68 9.34 29.77 28.49
CA VAL A 68 8.84 30.90 29.28
C VAL A 68 7.41 31.26 28.89
N GLN A 69 7.13 31.32 27.59
CA GLN A 69 5.82 31.73 27.09
C GLN A 69 5.50 31.03 25.77
N ARG A 70 4.23 30.63 25.60
CA ARG A 70 3.67 30.29 24.30
C ARG A 70 2.70 31.39 23.92
N LYS A 71 2.99 32.11 22.85
CA LYS A 71 2.11 33.18 22.34
C LYS A 71 1.39 32.64 21.12
N GLU A 72 0.08 32.61 21.18
CA GLU A 72 -0.73 32.38 19.98
C GLU A 72 -0.52 33.57 19.05
N ALA A 73 -0.23 33.30 17.78
CA ALA A 73 -0.11 34.35 16.78
C ALA A 73 -1.38 35.23 16.83
N PRO A 74 -1.26 36.56 16.85
CA PRO A 74 -2.41 37.45 16.92
C PRO A 74 -3.38 37.14 15.78
N ALA A 75 -4.64 36.85 16.11
CA ALA A 75 -5.67 36.41 15.17
C ALA A 75 -5.98 37.43 14.05
N GLU A 76 -5.40 38.62 14.10
CA GLU A 76 -5.57 39.69 13.10
C GLU A 76 -4.67 39.53 11.87
N GLU A 77 -3.63 38.69 11.91
CA GLU A 77 -2.71 38.47 10.76
C GLU A 77 -2.94 37.15 10.00
N THR A 78 -3.76 36.24 10.54
CA THR A 78 -4.10 34.99 9.87
C THR A 78 -5.40 35.15 9.09
N GLU A 79 -5.32 35.11 7.76
CA GLU A 79 -6.51 34.88 6.93
C GLU A 79 -7.29 33.67 7.50
N PRO A 80 -8.63 33.72 7.58
CA PRO A 80 -9.41 32.63 8.12
C PRO A 80 -9.15 31.37 7.31
N LEU A 81 -8.40 30.43 7.91
CA LEU A 81 -8.10 29.14 7.32
C LEU A 81 -9.39 28.44 6.93
N THR A 82 -9.39 27.80 5.77
CA THR A 82 -10.52 26.94 5.37
C THR A 82 -10.67 25.80 6.39
N GLU A 83 -11.88 25.25 6.57
CA GLU A 83 -12.14 24.19 7.57
C GLU A 83 -11.19 22.99 7.39
N LEU A 84 -10.83 22.68 6.14
CA LEU A 84 -9.91 21.58 5.82
C LEU A 84 -8.47 21.88 6.24
N GLU A 85 -8.02 23.13 6.10
CA GLU A 85 -6.71 23.58 6.61
C GLU A 85 -6.69 23.64 8.14
N GLN A 86 -7.81 24.02 8.76
CA GLN A 86 -7.97 23.99 10.21
C GLN A 86 -7.86 22.56 10.75
N MET A 87 -8.47 21.57 10.07
CA MET A 87 -8.31 20.16 10.42
C MET A 87 -6.86 19.68 10.25
N ARG A 88 -6.17 20.06 9.17
CA ARG A 88 -4.75 19.72 8.96
C ARG A 88 -3.84 20.32 10.03
N ALA A 89 -4.04 21.60 10.37
CA ALA A 89 -3.29 22.29 11.41
C ALA A 89 -3.50 21.63 12.79
N ASN A 90 -4.74 21.26 13.12
CA ASN A 90 -5.06 20.56 14.37
C ASN A 90 -4.49 19.13 14.42
N ALA A 91 -4.33 18.46 13.27
CA ALA A 91 -3.69 17.16 13.19
C ALA A 91 -2.17 17.27 13.40
N GLN A 92 -1.53 18.28 12.79
CA GLN A 92 -0.10 18.57 12.98
C GLN A 92 0.19 18.97 14.42
N GLU A 93 -0.65 19.78 15.05
CA GLU A 93 -0.51 20.17 16.45
C GLU A 93 -0.64 18.96 17.40
N ARG A 94 -1.59 18.05 17.15
CA ARG A 94 -1.69 16.79 17.90
C ARG A 94 -0.45 15.92 17.74
N SER A 95 0.15 15.87 16.55
CA SER A 95 1.42 15.17 16.32
C SER A 95 2.57 15.81 17.09
N TYR A 96 2.68 17.14 17.03
CA TYR A 96 3.68 17.90 17.77
C TYR A 96 3.56 17.73 19.28
N GLN A 97 2.36 17.84 19.84
CA GLN A 97 2.12 17.63 21.27
C GLN A 97 2.59 16.23 21.71
N ARG A 98 2.33 15.17 20.91
CA ARG A 98 2.82 13.81 21.20
C ARG A 98 4.35 13.70 21.16
N MET A 99 5.02 14.45 20.29
CA MET A 99 6.49 14.47 20.24
C MET A 99 7.08 15.15 21.49
N VAL A 100 6.42 16.19 22.00
CA VAL A 100 6.87 16.93 23.18
C VAL A 100 6.51 16.23 24.50
N ASP A 101 5.46 15.41 24.52
CA ASP A 101 4.94 14.74 25.74
C ASP A 101 5.97 13.81 26.44
N LYS A 102 7.03 13.40 25.73
CA LYS A 102 8.12 12.56 26.27
C LYS A 102 9.36 13.34 26.71
N VAL A 103 9.40 14.65 26.48
CA VAL A 103 10.51 15.48 26.93
C VAL A 103 10.25 15.84 28.39
N ALA A 104 10.88 15.12 29.30
CA ALA A 104 10.75 15.37 30.72
C ALA A 104 11.20 16.82 31.04
N PRO A 105 10.38 17.63 31.75
CA PRO A 105 10.83 18.93 32.21
C PRO A 105 12.05 18.73 33.12
N LEU A 106 13.18 19.35 32.75
CA LEU A 106 14.51 19.06 33.29
C LEU A 106 14.77 19.59 34.71
N THR A 107 13.79 20.24 35.34
CA THR A 107 13.91 20.79 36.69
C THR A 107 12.59 20.60 37.42
N GLY A 108 12.67 20.16 38.68
CA GLY A 108 11.55 19.67 39.50
C GLY A 108 10.49 20.71 39.88
N ALA A 109 9.92 21.41 38.91
CA ALA A 109 8.65 22.10 39.05
C ALA A 109 7.57 21.05 39.24
N ARG A 110 7.32 20.72 40.51
CA ARG A 110 6.18 19.91 40.94
C ARG A 110 4.92 20.62 40.42
N ARG A 111 4.41 20.19 39.27
CA ARG A 111 3.10 20.58 38.75
C ARG A 111 2.14 20.43 39.92
N VAL A 112 1.59 21.56 40.39
CA VAL A 112 0.57 21.54 41.44
C VAL A 112 -0.63 20.86 40.80
N GLU A 113 -0.74 19.55 40.99
CA GLU A 113 -1.92 18.82 40.61
C GLU A 113 -3.10 19.53 41.27
N PRO A 114 -4.11 19.96 40.49
CA PRO A 114 -5.28 20.62 41.05
C PRO A 114 -5.81 19.70 42.14
N SER A 115 -5.95 20.24 43.35
CA SER A 115 -6.39 19.45 44.50
C SER A 115 -7.63 18.64 44.13
N VAL A 116 -7.74 17.40 44.60
CA VAL A 116 -8.86 16.48 44.28
C VAL A 116 -10.24 17.15 44.45
N HIS A 117 -10.34 18.15 45.34
CA HIS A 117 -11.53 18.99 45.50
C HIS A 117 -11.87 19.90 44.31
N GLN A 118 -10.89 20.46 43.60
CA GLN A 118 -11.14 21.30 42.42
C GLN A 118 -11.59 20.48 41.20
N GLN A 119 -11.05 19.26 41.02
CA GLN A 119 -11.49 18.37 39.94
C GLN A 119 -12.94 17.91 40.13
N GLY A 120 -13.35 17.62 41.37
CA GLY A 120 -14.74 17.26 41.68
C GLY A 120 -15.73 18.39 41.39
N LEU A 121 -15.36 19.64 41.70
CA LEU A 121 -16.20 20.81 41.42
C LEU A 121 -16.37 21.07 39.92
N SER A 122 -15.30 21.02 39.13
CA SER A 122 -15.41 21.22 37.67
C SER A 122 -16.25 20.13 36.99
N PHE A 123 -16.14 18.89 37.47
CA PHE A 123 -16.95 17.78 36.96
C PHE A 123 -18.43 17.97 37.30
N ALA A 124 -18.76 18.25 38.56
CA ALA A 124 -20.15 18.46 38.99
C ALA A 124 -20.82 19.64 38.27
N THR A 125 -20.06 20.70 37.98
CA THR A 125 -20.60 21.89 37.30
C THR A 125 -20.90 21.60 35.83
N ASN A 126 -19.97 20.98 35.10
CA ASN A 126 -20.16 20.61 33.70
C ASN A 126 -21.30 19.59 33.54
N PHE A 127 -21.35 18.62 34.46
CA PHE A 127 -22.41 17.62 34.47
C PHE A 127 -23.79 18.26 34.75
N GLY A 128 -23.88 19.13 35.75
CA GLY A 128 -25.11 19.86 36.05
C GLY A 128 -25.63 20.66 34.85
N THR A 129 -24.74 21.30 34.09
CA THR A 129 -25.14 22.02 32.87
C THR A 129 -25.64 21.09 31.77
N GLN A 130 -25.04 19.91 31.58
CA GLN A 130 -25.48 18.95 30.57
C GLN A 130 -26.86 18.38 30.90
N VAL A 131 -27.13 18.02 32.16
CA VAL A 131 -28.44 17.52 32.59
C VAL A 131 -29.54 18.56 32.35
N VAL A 132 -29.28 19.82 32.68
CA VAL A 132 -30.26 20.90 32.48
C VAL A 132 -30.58 21.08 30.99
N VAL A 133 -29.56 21.08 30.13
CA VAL A 133 -29.75 21.22 28.67
C VAL A 133 -30.50 20.02 28.10
N ALA A 134 -30.13 18.79 28.48
CA ALA A 134 -30.79 17.57 28.04
C ALA A 134 -32.25 17.50 28.51
N PHE A 135 -32.52 17.92 29.75
CA PHE A 135 -33.88 17.96 30.31
C PHE A 135 -34.79 18.92 29.55
N ILE A 136 -34.30 20.14 29.28
CA ILE A 136 -35.06 21.14 28.50
C ILE A 136 -35.27 20.65 27.07
N GLY A 137 -34.23 20.10 26.43
CA GLY A 137 -34.32 19.57 25.06
C GLY A 137 -35.35 18.44 24.93
N ALA A 138 -35.34 17.49 25.86
CA ALA A 138 -36.29 16.39 25.89
C ALA A 138 -37.73 16.84 26.18
N PHE A 139 -37.91 17.85 27.05
CA PHE A 139 -39.22 18.45 27.29
C PHE A 139 -39.79 19.06 26.00
N LEU A 140 -39.00 19.87 25.30
CA LEU A 140 -39.40 20.51 24.04
C LEU A 140 -39.70 19.48 22.95
N LEU A 141 -38.90 18.40 22.87
CA LEU A 141 -39.12 17.31 21.92
C LEU A 141 -40.46 16.60 22.17
N GLY A 142 -40.73 16.21 23.42
CA GLY A 142 -42.00 15.57 23.78
C GLY A 142 -43.21 16.49 23.57
N TYR A 143 -43.05 17.78 23.86
CA TYR A 143 -44.08 18.79 23.59
C TYR A 143 -44.37 18.92 22.08
N PHE A 144 -43.32 19.08 21.26
CA PHE A 144 -43.41 19.23 19.81
C PHE A 144 -44.00 17.99 19.14
N PHE A 145 -43.69 16.79 19.65
CA PHE A 145 -44.24 15.54 19.14
C PHE A 145 -45.77 15.47 19.27
N VAL A 146 -46.32 15.83 20.44
CA VAL A 146 -47.78 15.84 20.65
C VAL A 146 -48.45 16.95 19.83
N GLU A 147 -47.80 18.10 19.73
CA GLU A 147 -48.26 19.23 18.90
C GLU A 147 -48.37 18.87 17.42
N THR A 148 -47.41 18.10 16.91
CA THR A 148 -47.36 17.77 15.48
C THR A 148 -48.20 16.54 15.13
N PHE A 149 -48.24 15.52 16.00
CA PHE A 149 -48.72 14.19 15.60
C PHE A 149 -49.91 13.63 16.39
N VAL A 150 -50.20 14.12 17.60
CA VAL A 150 -51.18 13.45 18.49
C VAL A 150 -52.42 14.30 18.75
N ALA A 151 -52.25 15.51 19.29
CA ALA A 151 -53.37 16.36 19.70
C ALA A 151 -52.95 17.84 19.66
N PRO A 152 -53.05 18.49 18.50
CA PRO A 152 -52.56 19.86 18.31
C PRO A 152 -53.21 20.88 19.25
N ASP A 153 -54.47 20.67 19.63
CA ASP A 153 -55.24 21.62 20.44
C ASP A 153 -55.25 21.31 21.94
N ASN A 154 -54.70 20.17 22.37
CA ASN A 154 -54.74 19.76 23.78
C ASN A 154 -53.45 20.15 24.50
N PHE A 155 -53.46 21.32 25.13
CA PHE A 155 -52.31 21.84 25.88
C PHE A 155 -51.85 20.91 27.02
N ASP A 156 -52.79 20.33 27.77
CA ASP A 156 -52.49 19.44 28.89
C ASP A 156 -51.73 18.19 28.42
N ALA A 157 -52.15 17.62 27.28
CA ALA A 157 -51.47 16.47 26.67
C ALA A 157 -50.03 16.80 26.25
N LYS A 158 -49.78 18.00 25.70
CA LYS A 158 -48.42 18.45 25.31
C LYS A 158 -47.50 18.57 26.52
N VAL A 159 -47.98 19.18 27.60
CA VAL A 159 -47.21 19.36 28.84
C VAL A 159 -46.91 18.02 29.51
N ILE A 160 -47.90 17.12 29.60
CA ILE A 160 -47.71 15.80 30.20
C ILE A 160 -46.68 14.98 29.41
N ALA A 161 -46.75 15.00 28.07
CA ALA A 161 -45.81 14.27 27.22
C ALA A 161 -44.39 14.85 27.28
N GLY A 162 -44.25 16.18 27.27
CA GLY A 162 -42.97 16.85 27.49
C GLY A 162 -42.36 16.47 28.84
N ALA A 163 -43.15 16.51 29.91
CA ALA A 163 -42.70 16.13 31.24
C ALA A 163 -42.27 14.65 31.30
N ALA A 164 -43.06 13.74 30.73
CA ALA A 164 -42.72 12.32 30.68
C ALA A 164 -41.43 12.05 29.88
N CYS A 165 -41.25 12.70 28.73
CA CYS A 165 -40.05 12.58 27.91
C CYS A 165 -38.81 13.07 28.66
N SER A 166 -38.89 14.26 29.26
CA SER A 166 -37.78 14.82 30.06
C SER A 166 -37.39 13.95 31.26
N PHE A 167 -38.37 13.32 31.93
CA PHE A 167 -38.11 12.40 33.04
C PHE A 167 -37.40 11.12 32.59
N ILE A 168 -37.81 10.52 31.47
CA ILE A 168 -37.16 9.33 30.92
C ILE A 168 -35.71 9.64 30.51
N THR A 169 -35.48 10.79 29.86
CA THR A 169 -34.13 11.23 29.49
C THR A 169 -33.25 11.42 30.71
N LEU A 170 -33.77 12.03 31.79
CA LEU A 170 -33.02 12.19 33.03
C LEU A 170 -32.67 10.84 33.67
N LEU A 171 -33.58 9.86 33.62
CA LEU A 171 -33.35 8.50 34.10
C LEU A 171 -32.24 7.80 33.31
N LEU A 172 -32.27 7.89 31.98
CA LEU A 172 -31.24 7.35 31.09
C LEU A 172 -29.87 8.00 31.32
N GLU A 173 -29.83 9.33 31.44
CA GLU A 173 -28.60 10.08 31.70
C GLU A 173 -27.98 9.66 33.05
N THR A 174 -28.82 9.49 34.07
CA THR A 174 -28.39 9.02 35.39
C THR A 174 -27.83 7.59 35.33
N MET A 175 -28.44 6.70 34.54
CA MET A 175 -27.92 5.35 34.33
C MET A 175 -26.57 5.35 33.60
N LEU A 176 -26.43 6.17 32.55
CA LEU A 176 -25.19 6.29 31.78
C LEU A 176 -24.02 6.80 32.64
N LEU A 177 -24.29 7.71 33.57
CA LEU A 177 -23.28 8.16 34.54
C LEU A 177 -22.80 7.06 35.46
N VAL A 178 -23.73 6.26 36.02
CA VAL A 178 -23.36 5.17 36.92
C VAL A 178 -22.47 4.17 36.18
N VAL A 179 -22.78 3.87 34.92
CA VAL A 179 -21.95 3.03 34.05
C VAL A 179 -20.59 3.67 33.79
N HIS A 180 -20.55 4.97 33.53
CA HIS A 180 -19.31 5.71 33.28
C HIS A 180 -18.39 5.74 34.52
N GLU A 181 -18.92 6.05 35.71
CA GLU A 181 -18.16 6.00 36.96
C GLU A 181 -17.64 4.60 37.26
N HIS A 182 -18.46 3.57 37.01
CA HIS A 182 -18.04 2.17 37.19
C HIS A 182 -16.90 1.79 36.23
N LYS A 183 -16.95 2.28 34.99
CA LYS A 183 -15.89 2.05 34.00
C LYS A 183 -14.59 2.75 34.39
N ILE A 184 -14.64 3.99 34.89
CA ILE A 184 -13.46 4.72 35.37
C ILE A 184 -12.82 3.98 36.55
N THR A 185 -13.62 3.61 37.55
CA THR A 185 -13.12 2.86 38.72
C THR A 185 -12.50 1.52 38.31
N MET A 186 -13.09 0.81 37.34
CA MET A 186 -12.51 -0.43 36.81
C MET A 186 -11.16 -0.21 36.11
N ILE A 187 -11.02 0.88 35.34
CA ILE A 187 -9.77 1.25 34.67
C ILE A 187 -8.69 1.58 35.71
N ASP A 188 -9.04 2.35 36.74
CA ASP A 188 -8.11 2.73 37.79
C ASP A 188 -7.67 1.53 38.64
N ASP A 189 -8.59 0.60 38.94
CA ASP A 189 -8.26 -0.67 39.59
C ASP A 189 -7.34 -1.52 38.73
N TYR A 190 -7.58 -1.57 37.42
CA TYR A 190 -6.73 -2.32 36.48
C TYR A 190 -5.32 -1.71 36.38
N ARG A 191 -5.24 -0.38 36.33
CA ARG A 191 -3.97 0.37 36.35
C ARG A 191 -3.24 0.19 37.68
N GLY A 192 -3.94 0.24 38.81
CA GLY A 192 -3.39 0.04 40.14
C GLY A 192 -2.84 -1.37 40.37
N LYS A 193 -3.54 -2.41 39.88
CA LYS A 193 -3.06 -3.80 39.94
C LYS A 193 -1.82 -4.02 39.06
N ASN A 194 -1.77 -3.41 37.88
CA ASN A 194 -0.61 -3.51 36.99
C ASN A 194 0.61 -2.72 37.48
N ALA A 195 0.41 -1.58 38.16
CA ALA A 195 1.47 -0.80 38.77
C ALA A 195 2.10 -1.47 40.01
N ARG A 196 1.36 -2.33 40.72
CA ARG A 196 1.84 -3.04 41.92
C ARG A 196 2.65 -4.31 41.64
N VAL A 197 2.79 -4.75 40.39
CA VAL A 197 3.71 -5.86 40.07
C VAL A 197 5.14 -5.34 40.22
N PRO A 198 5.91 -5.78 41.24
CA PRO A 198 7.22 -5.21 41.52
C PRO A 198 8.14 -5.47 40.32
N ARG A 199 8.84 -4.42 39.84
CA ARG A 199 9.84 -4.52 38.75
C ARG A 199 10.88 -5.63 38.98
N THR A 200 11.13 -6.01 40.23
CA THR A 200 12.02 -7.11 40.61
C THR A 200 11.51 -8.50 40.21
N VAL A 201 10.19 -8.73 40.19
CA VAL A 201 9.60 -10.00 39.77
C VAL A 201 9.67 -10.16 38.24
N LYS A 202 9.48 -9.06 37.50
CA LYS A 202 9.66 -9.06 36.03
C LYS A 202 11.14 -9.23 35.63
N ALA A 203 12.08 -8.68 36.39
CA ALA A 203 13.51 -8.89 36.16
C ALA A 203 13.95 -10.34 36.47
N ALA A 204 13.43 -10.94 37.56
CA ALA A 204 13.71 -12.34 37.91
C ALA A 204 13.13 -13.32 36.89
N ALA A 205 11.92 -13.09 36.39
CA ALA A 205 11.31 -13.91 35.34
C ALA A 205 12.10 -13.84 34.02
N LYS A 206 12.62 -12.66 33.66
CA LYS A 206 13.47 -12.47 32.47
C LYS A 206 14.83 -13.16 32.61
N ALA A 207 15.42 -13.17 33.80
CA ALA A 207 16.67 -13.89 34.09
C ALA A 207 16.50 -15.43 34.02
N VAL A 208 15.37 -15.95 34.51
CA VAL A 208 15.08 -17.40 34.46
C VAL A 208 14.82 -17.87 33.02
N ALA A 209 14.17 -17.04 32.19
CA ALA A 209 13.96 -17.34 30.77
C ALA A 209 15.28 -17.40 29.99
N SER A 210 16.17 -16.42 30.19
CA SER A 210 17.49 -16.37 29.53
C SER A 210 18.39 -17.57 29.90
N CYS A 211 18.28 -18.09 31.12
CA CYS A 211 19.08 -19.23 31.58
C CYS A 211 18.60 -20.58 30.98
N LYS A 212 17.31 -20.72 30.65
CA LYS A 212 16.78 -21.91 29.95
C LYS A 212 17.22 -21.97 28.48
N GLU A 213 17.29 -20.81 27.83
CA GLU A 213 17.66 -20.70 26.41
C GLU A 213 19.15 -20.99 26.17
N GLN A 214 20.03 -20.66 27.13
CA GLN A 214 21.45 -21.00 27.03
C GLN A 214 21.72 -22.51 27.21
N LYS A 215 20.89 -23.23 27.97
CA LYS A 215 21.04 -24.67 28.17
C LYS A 215 20.66 -25.49 26.93
N SER A 216 19.60 -25.10 26.21
CA SER A 216 19.17 -25.81 25.00
C SER A 216 20.20 -25.68 23.85
N VAL A 217 20.84 -24.51 23.72
CA VAL A 217 21.88 -24.27 22.70
C VAL A 217 23.16 -25.11 22.96
N ALA A 218 23.50 -25.35 24.23
CA ALA A 218 24.66 -26.17 24.59
C ALA A 218 24.45 -27.67 24.29
N GLU A 219 23.25 -28.19 24.54
CA GLU A 219 22.90 -29.59 24.24
C GLU A 219 22.90 -29.90 22.74
N ILE A 220 22.43 -28.96 21.91
CA ILE A 220 22.38 -29.12 20.45
C ILE A 220 23.80 -29.20 19.84
N LYS A 221 24.77 -28.44 20.37
CA LYS A 221 26.18 -28.50 19.90
C LYS A 221 26.84 -29.85 20.21
N THR A 222 26.57 -30.45 21.37
CA THR A 222 27.15 -31.76 21.74
C THR A 222 26.62 -32.93 20.90
N VAL A 223 25.41 -32.82 20.34
CA VAL A 223 24.83 -33.85 19.47
C VAL A 223 25.39 -33.76 18.04
N ALA A 224 25.67 -32.54 17.57
CA ALA A 224 26.24 -32.31 16.25
C ALA A 224 27.68 -32.84 16.12
N GLU A 225 28.52 -32.68 17.16
CA GLU A 225 29.93 -33.13 17.13
C GLU A 225 30.08 -34.66 17.12
N LYS A 226 29.14 -35.40 17.72
CA LYS A 226 29.18 -36.87 17.75
C LYS A 226 28.79 -37.54 16.42
N LYS A 227 28.02 -36.87 15.55
CA LYS A 227 27.60 -37.46 14.26
C LYS A 227 28.70 -37.44 13.18
N THR A 228 29.70 -36.55 13.30
CA THR A 228 30.79 -36.41 12.32
C THR A 228 31.92 -37.44 12.44
N ALA A 229 31.94 -38.28 13.48
CA ALA A 229 33.05 -39.20 13.75
C ALA A 229 32.88 -40.63 13.23
N TYR A 230 31.74 -41.00 12.63
CA TYR A 230 31.40 -42.42 12.38
C TYR A 230 31.37 -42.89 10.91
N HIS A 231 31.77 -42.08 9.93
CA HIS A 231 31.82 -42.53 8.52
C HIS A 231 33.18 -42.32 7.86
N THR A 232 34.12 -43.22 8.16
CA THR A 232 35.19 -43.62 7.23
C THR A 232 35.78 -44.98 7.68
N TRP A 233 36.24 -45.80 6.73
CA TRP A 233 36.76 -47.19 6.85
C TRP A 233 35.64 -48.27 6.82
N ARG A 234 35.54 -49.23 5.87
CA ARG A 234 36.56 -50.12 5.28
C ARG A 234 36.04 -50.83 4.00
N THR A 235 36.93 -51.21 3.09
CA THR A 235 36.68 -51.95 1.83
C THR A 235 36.88 -53.47 1.93
N GLN A 236 35.95 -54.25 1.34
CA GLN A 236 36.07 -55.51 0.54
C GLN A 236 36.68 -56.82 1.14
N PRO A 237 36.55 -58.01 0.48
CA PRO A 237 35.44 -58.61 -0.33
C PRO A 237 35.25 -60.15 -0.13
N ALA A 238 34.17 -60.77 -0.67
CA ALA A 238 34.16 -62.14 -1.25
C ALA A 238 32.78 -62.58 -1.81
N LEU A 239 32.78 -63.07 -3.08
CA LEU A 239 32.09 -64.25 -3.69
C LEU A 239 30.56 -64.42 -3.50
N SER A 240 29.70 -64.82 -4.45
CA SER A 240 29.78 -65.52 -5.75
C SER A 240 28.40 -65.53 -6.45
N LEU A 241 28.36 -65.63 -7.80
CA LEU A 241 27.41 -66.33 -8.73
C LEU A 241 25.88 -66.31 -8.41
N ASP A 242 24.92 -66.01 -9.29
CA ASP A 242 24.76 -66.38 -10.71
C ASP A 242 23.60 -65.62 -11.41
N PHE A 243 23.71 -65.57 -12.75
CA PHE A 243 22.66 -65.58 -13.79
C PHE A 243 21.85 -64.33 -14.25
N VAL A 244 22.24 -63.88 -15.47
CA VAL A 244 21.44 -63.49 -16.66
C VAL A 244 20.80 -62.08 -16.74
N MET A 245 21.64 -61.11 -17.14
CA MET A 245 21.65 -60.35 -18.43
C MET A 245 20.49 -60.57 -19.43
N PRO A 246 20.28 -59.71 -20.46
CA PRO A 246 20.80 -58.36 -20.69
C PRO A 246 19.68 -57.42 -21.23
N MET A 247 19.87 -56.18 -21.67
CA MET A 247 20.91 -55.56 -22.48
C MET A 247 20.62 -54.04 -22.41
N PHE A 248 21.58 -53.22 -21.98
CA PHE A 248 22.53 -52.48 -22.83
C PHE A 248 21.97 -51.11 -23.25
N LEU A 249 22.74 -50.03 -23.32
CA LEU A 249 24.12 -49.70 -22.96
C LEU A 249 24.08 -48.13 -23.04
N CYS A 250 24.49 -47.36 -22.02
CA CYS A 250 25.86 -46.85 -21.82
C CYS A 250 26.32 -45.80 -22.86
N LEU A 251 27.27 -44.90 -22.59
CA LEU A 251 28.19 -44.69 -21.47
C LEU A 251 28.83 -43.30 -21.68
N HIS A 252 29.16 -42.64 -20.56
CA HIS A 252 30.36 -41.83 -20.28
C HIS A 252 30.70 -40.62 -21.19
N GLY A 253 31.25 -39.51 -20.69
CA GLY A 253 31.73 -39.18 -19.35
C GLY A 253 32.92 -38.19 -19.42
N ARG A 254 33.17 -37.54 -18.27
CA ARG A 254 34.43 -36.91 -17.76
C ARG A 254 34.89 -35.51 -18.20
N ASN A 255 35.27 -34.77 -17.13
CA ASN A 255 36.42 -33.85 -16.94
C ASN A 255 36.31 -32.42 -17.49
N ARG A 256 36.87 -31.34 -16.89
CA ARG A 256 37.46 -31.00 -15.57
C ARG A 256 37.91 -29.51 -15.66
N GLN A 257 37.66 -28.71 -14.63
CA GLN A 257 38.45 -27.57 -14.08
C GLN A 257 39.10 -26.43 -14.92
N SER A 258 38.99 -25.23 -14.30
CA SER A 258 39.77 -23.98 -14.41
C SER A 258 39.28 -22.99 -15.49
N ARG A 259 39.17 -21.67 -15.28
CA ARG A 259 39.87 -20.73 -14.39
C ARG A 259 38.96 -19.57 -13.95
N SER A 260 39.13 -19.21 -12.68
CA SER A 260 38.92 -17.89 -12.09
C SER A 260 39.87 -16.84 -12.67
N SER A 261 39.36 -15.64 -13.01
CA SER A 261 39.88 -14.31 -12.63
C SER A 261 39.52 -13.24 -13.67
N GLU A 262 38.38 -12.55 -13.51
CA GLU A 262 38.16 -11.15 -13.93
C GLU A 262 36.71 -10.74 -13.60
N LEU A 263 36.43 -10.44 -12.33
CA LEU A 263 35.17 -9.80 -11.93
C LEU A 263 35.33 -9.01 -10.61
N ILE A 264 36.23 -8.02 -10.60
CA ILE A 264 36.41 -7.10 -9.45
C ILE A 264 36.31 -5.61 -9.85
N ARG A 265 35.93 -5.23 -11.08
CA ARG A 265 35.97 -3.79 -11.46
C ARG A 265 34.74 -3.14 -12.10
N THR A 266 33.55 -3.75 -12.07
CA THR A 266 32.39 -3.10 -12.72
C THR A 266 31.06 -3.30 -12.00
N VAL A 267 31.03 -3.08 -10.68
CA VAL A 267 29.77 -2.99 -9.89
C VAL A 267 29.70 -1.73 -9.02
N ALA A 268 30.78 -0.94 -8.90
CA ALA A 268 30.82 0.24 -8.03
C ALA A 268 30.37 1.57 -8.69
N ALA A 269 29.79 1.56 -9.90
CA ALA A 269 29.50 2.80 -10.65
C ALA A 269 28.01 3.06 -10.93
N PHE A 270 27.08 2.41 -10.23
CA PHE A 270 25.64 2.68 -10.39
C PHE A 270 24.86 2.81 -9.07
N ALA A 271 25.55 2.83 -7.94
CA ALA A 271 24.92 2.88 -6.61
C ALA A 271 25.01 4.26 -5.92
N GLU A 272 25.52 5.29 -6.59
CA GLU A 272 25.78 6.59 -5.95
C GLU A 272 25.01 7.72 -6.63
N GLN A 273 23.67 7.65 -6.62
CA GLN A 273 22.83 8.84 -6.81
C GLN A 273 21.34 8.67 -6.42
N VAL A 274 21.04 8.07 -5.26
CA VAL A 274 19.78 8.28 -4.53
C VAL A 274 20.07 8.11 -3.04
N GLU A 275 20.41 9.19 -2.34
CA GLU A 275 20.45 9.18 -0.87
C GLU A 275 19.03 8.98 -0.33
N GLY A 276 18.81 7.83 0.31
CA GLY A 276 17.53 7.47 0.94
C GLY A 276 17.12 5.99 0.84
N GLY A 277 17.93 5.11 0.25
CA GLY A 277 17.54 3.72 -0.08
C GLY A 277 18.38 2.58 0.54
N GLU A 278 19.20 2.82 1.55
CA GLU A 278 20.14 1.79 2.05
C GLU A 278 19.50 0.64 2.84
N THR A 279 18.25 0.77 3.31
CA THR A 279 17.65 -0.21 4.24
C THR A 279 17.05 -1.44 3.55
N THR A 280 16.63 -1.35 2.30
CA THR A 280 15.98 -2.48 1.58
C THR A 280 17.03 -3.42 0.99
N THR A 281 18.14 -2.88 0.51
CA THR A 281 19.21 -3.63 -0.17
C THR A 281 20.00 -4.53 0.78
N LEU A 282 20.22 -4.07 2.02
CA LEU A 282 20.87 -4.85 3.09
C LEU A 282 19.99 -5.98 3.65
N ALA A 283 18.65 -5.81 3.61
CA ALA A 283 17.71 -6.86 4.02
C ALA A 283 17.62 -8.00 2.98
N LEU A 284 17.76 -7.66 1.70
CA LEU A 284 17.71 -8.61 0.59
C LEU A 284 18.95 -9.52 0.50
N THR A 285 20.09 -9.12 1.09
CA THR A 285 21.33 -9.91 1.08
C THR A 285 21.36 -11.01 2.17
N ALA A 286 20.48 -10.93 3.18
CA ALA A 286 20.45 -11.88 4.30
C ALA A 286 19.64 -13.16 4.00
N ALA A 287 18.73 -13.13 3.01
CA ALA A 287 18.04 -14.32 2.50
C ALA A 287 18.93 -14.96 1.43
N GLY A 288 19.55 -16.11 1.76
CA GLY A 288 20.69 -16.68 1.03
C GLY A 288 20.66 -16.63 -0.50
N GLU A 289 21.84 -16.43 -1.10
CA GLU A 289 22.14 -16.26 -2.54
C GLU A 289 21.50 -17.28 -3.51
N LYS A 290 20.90 -18.36 -3.03
CA LYS A 290 20.27 -19.41 -3.85
C LYS A 290 18.83 -19.11 -4.28
N LEU A 291 18.12 -18.21 -3.59
CA LEU A 291 16.72 -17.89 -3.90
C LEU A 291 16.53 -16.78 -4.92
N TRP A 292 17.61 -16.12 -5.35
CA TRP A 292 17.53 -14.90 -6.15
C TRP A 292 18.42 -15.01 -7.38
N ARG A 293 17.82 -15.18 -8.56
CA ARG A 293 18.46 -14.89 -9.85
C ARG A 293 17.64 -13.83 -10.57
N PHE A 294 18.25 -12.66 -10.80
CA PHE A 294 17.78 -11.78 -11.87
C PHE A 294 17.98 -12.54 -13.19
N PRO A 295 16.94 -12.71 -14.03
CA PRO A 295 17.13 -13.31 -15.34
C PRO A 295 18.11 -12.43 -16.12
N ARG A 296 19.22 -13.03 -16.56
CA ARG A 296 20.06 -12.39 -17.58
C ARG A 296 19.29 -12.48 -18.89
N PRO A 297 19.20 -11.40 -19.68
CA PRO A 297 18.68 -11.50 -21.04
C PRO A 297 19.56 -12.49 -21.83
N GLY A 298 18.98 -13.61 -22.29
CA GLY A 298 19.66 -14.55 -23.20
C GLY A 298 19.84 -16.01 -22.73
N GLU A 299 19.31 -16.44 -21.59
CA GLU A 299 19.17 -17.89 -21.31
C GLU A 299 17.87 -18.40 -21.95
N GLU A 300 17.93 -18.73 -23.24
CA GLU A 300 16.93 -19.59 -23.90
C GLU A 300 17.42 -21.04 -23.80
N ASP A 301 16.55 -21.92 -23.28
CA ASP A 301 16.71 -23.37 -23.34
C ASP A 301 16.73 -23.80 -24.83
N GLU A 302 17.85 -24.36 -25.28
CA GLU A 302 17.96 -25.02 -26.59
C GLU A 302 17.09 -26.28 -26.60
N GLY A 303 15.84 -26.12 -27.07
CA GLY A 303 14.94 -27.22 -27.43
C GLY A 303 14.80 -27.32 -28.95
N ASP A 304 15.37 -28.37 -29.53
CA ASP A 304 15.33 -28.72 -30.95
C ASP A 304 13.90 -28.70 -31.55
N ALA A 305 13.68 -27.85 -32.55
CA ALA A 305 12.53 -27.95 -33.46
C ALA A 305 12.98 -27.82 -34.92
N GLN A 306 13.00 -28.96 -35.62
CA GLN A 306 13.26 -29.05 -37.05
C GLN A 306 12.12 -28.41 -37.86
N ALA A 307 12.50 -27.48 -38.75
CA ALA A 307 11.63 -26.81 -39.69
C ALA A 307 11.22 -27.71 -40.87
N ALA A 308 9.93 -27.67 -41.23
CA ALA A 308 9.41 -28.16 -42.51
C ALA A 308 9.13 -26.97 -43.46
N PRO A 309 9.33 -27.12 -44.79
CA PRO A 309 9.24 -26.01 -45.74
C PRO A 309 7.78 -25.69 -46.16
N PRO A 310 7.51 -24.48 -46.68
CA PRO A 310 6.15 -24.03 -46.96
C PRO A 310 5.66 -24.49 -48.34
N PRO A 311 4.34 -24.73 -48.54
CA PRO A 311 3.77 -24.86 -49.87
C PRO A 311 3.38 -23.51 -50.46
N ALA A 312 3.47 -23.46 -51.78
CA ALA A 312 3.35 -22.31 -52.66
C ALA A 312 1.92 -21.73 -52.78
N ALA A 313 1.90 -20.49 -53.28
CA ALA A 313 0.77 -19.60 -53.45
C ALA A 313 -0.23 -19.98 -54.56
N ALA A 314 -1.49 -19.64 -54.31
CA ALA A 314 -2.52 -19.17 -55.26
C ALA A 314 -3.60 -18.47 -54.39
N GLY A 315 -4.23 -17.35 -54.68
CA GLY A 315 -4.37 -16.52 -55.86
C GLY A 315 -5.82 -15.99 -55.89
N LYS A 316 -5.98 -14.67 -56.03
CA LYS A 316 -7.19 -13.88 -56.38
C LYS A 316 -8.12 -13.41 -55.26
N GLY A 317 -8.52 -12.13 -55.37
CA GLY A 317 -9.86 -11.68 -54.98
C GLY A 317 -9.95 -10.26 -54.43
N ALA A 318 -9.91 -9.25 -55.30
CA ALA A 318 -10.19 -7.86 -54.97
C ALA A 318 -11.68 -7.67 -54.59
N ALA A 319 -12.00 -7.55 -53.30
CA ALA A 319 -13.30 -7.08 -52.79
C ALA A 319 -13.29 -6.68 -51.29
N ALA A 320 -12.14 -6.35 -50.70
CA ALA A 320 -12.01 -6.14 -49.25
C ALA A 320 -11.80 -4.67 -48.80
N ALA A 321 -11.76 -3.72 -49.73
CA ALA A 321 -11.39 -2.33 -49.42
C ALA A 321 -12.57 -1.42 -48.97
N ALA A 322 -13.82 -1.88 -49.10
CA ALA A 322 -15.00 -1.08 -48.72
C ALA A 322 -15.63 -1.47 -47.36
N ALA A 323 -15.25 -2.63 -46.79
CA ALA A 323 -15.75 -3.09 -45.49
C ALA A 323 -14.90 -2.59 -44.30
N ALA A 324 -13.67 -2.13 -44.55
CA ALA A 324 -12.74 -1.70 -43.49
C ALA A 324 -13.02 -0.29 -42.94
N ALA A 325 -13.75 0.57 -43.67
CA ALA A 325 -14.05 1.94 -43.25
C ALA A 325 -15.35 2.07 -42.42
N ALA A 326 -16.25 1.08 -42.47
CA ALA A 326 -17.50 1.07 -41.70
C ALA A 326 -17.38 0.35 -40.35
N ALA A 327 -16.28 -0.37 -40.11
CA ALA A 327 -16.00 -1.07 -38.85
C ALA A 327 -15.24 -0.19 -37.81
N ALA A 328 -14.87 1.04 -38.17
CA ALA A 328 -14.10 1.94 -37.29
C ALA A 328 -14.98 2.84 -36.38
N ALA A 329 -16.30 2.66 -36.39
CA ALA A 329 -17.24 3.50 -35.64
C ALA A 329 -18.32 2.72 -34.87
N ALA A 330 -18.17 1.41 -34.69
CA ALA A 330 -19.13 0.59 -33.96
C ALA A 330 -18.42 -0.30 -32.93
N GLU A 331 -18.81 -0.11 -31.67
CA GLU A 331 -18.45 -0.89 -30.48
C GLU A 331 -16.96 -0.90 -30.12
N GLU A 332 -16.53 0.13 -29.37
CA GLU A 332 -15.58 -0.05 -28.28
C GLU A 332 -16.27 -0.92 -27.20
N LYS A 333 -16.53 -2.19 -27.52
CA LYS A 333 -16.77 -3.20 -26.51
C LYS A 333 -15.45 -3.33 -25.79
N ASP A 334 -15.43 -2.83 -24.55
CA ASP A 334 -14.49 -3.22 -23.52
C ASP A 334 -14.15 -4.70 -23.73
N VAL A 335 -13.00 -4.98 -24.35
CA VAL A 335 -12.43 -6.32 -24.37
C VAL A 335 -11.99 -6.51 -22.93
N VAL A 336 -12.91 -7.01 -22.10
CA VAL A 336 -12.58 -7.58 -20.80
C VAL A 336 -11.63 -8.71 -21.14
N LEU A 337 -10.33 -8.43 -21.02
CA LEU A 337 -9.30 -9.45 -21.00
C LEU A 337 -9.64 -10.34 -19.81
N GLU A 338 -10.40 -11.42 -20.06
CA GLU A 338 -10.45 -12.56 -19.17
C GLU A 338 -9.05 -13.18 -19.21
N ALA A 339 -8.13 -12.60 -18.44
CA ALA A 339 -6.88 -13.22 -18.11
C ALA A 339 -7.23 -14.48 -17.29
N SER A 340 -7.40 -15.61 -17.99
CA SER A 340 -7.30 -16.89 -17.32
C SER A 340 -5.89 -16.96 -16.75
N ALA A 341 -5.79 -17.21 -15.45
CA ALA A 341 -4.49 -17.31 -14.78
C ALA A 341 -3.62 -18.29 -15.57
N ASP A 342 -2.55 -17.81 -16.21
CA ASP A 342 -1.59 -18.69 -16.89
C ASP A 342 -0.81 -19.44 -15.81
N PRO A 343 -1.14 -20.71 -15.52
CA PRO A 343 -0.47 -21.45 -14.46
C PRO A 343 1.02 -21.66 -14.79
N GLN A 344 1.41 -21.49 -16.06
CA GLN A 344 2.79 -21.63 -16.54
C GLN A 344 3.59 -20.31 -16.47
N GLY A 345 2.91 -19.17 -16.33
CA GLY A 345 3.51 -17.84 -16.11
C GLY A 345 4.21 -17.75 -14.75
N GLY A 346 3.63 -18.38 -13.73
CA GLY A 346 4.38 -19.09 -12.69
C GLY A 346 5.00 -18.32 -11.53
N GLY A 347 4.69 -17.04 -11.36
CA GLY A 347 5.21 -16.23 -10.26
C GLY A 347 4.36 -16.24 -8.98
N LEU A 348 4.90 -15.67 -7.91
CA LEU A 348 4.18 -15.25 -6.71
C LEU A 348 4.02 -13.74 -6.72
N PHE A 349 2.84 -13.23 -6.42
CA PHE A 349 2.60 -11.81 -6.16
C PHE A 349 2.69 -11.54 -4.66
N LEU A 350 3.49 -10.57 -4.23
CA LEU A 350 3.65 -10.18 -2.84
C LEU A 350 2.90 -8.87 -2.58
N SER A 351 1.78 -8.96 -1.86
CA SER A 351 1.00 -7.81 -1.41
C SER A 351 1.30 -7.47 0.05
N HIS A 352 1.45 -6.19 0.37
CA HIS A 352 1.77 -5.76 1.72
C HIS A 352 1.37 -4.31 2.04
N THR A 353 1.26 -3.99 3.33
CA THR A 353 1.13 -2.61 3.82
C THR A 353 2.49 -1.92 3.96
N TRP A 354 2.49 -0.58 3.93
CA TRP A 354 3.71 0.25 3.91
C TRP A 354 4.15 0.60 5.32
N ASP A 355 3.17 0.99 6.12
CA ASP A 355 3.37 1.62 7.43
C ASP A 355 3.25 0.61 8.57
N GLU A 356 3.95 0.92 9.64
CA GLU A 356 3.74 0.28 10.94
C GLU A 356 2.28 0.50 11.37
N PRO A 357 1.53 -0.57 11.68
CA PRO A 357 0.14 -0.42 12.07
C PRO A 357 0.06 0.28 13.43
N GLU A 358 -1.01 1.05 13.65
CA GLU A 358 -1.23 1.76 14.90
C GLU A 358 -1.20 0.80 16.09
N GLY A 359 -0.48 1.16 17.16
CA GLY A 359 -0.33 0.34 18.36
C GLY A 359 0.70 -0.79 18.25
N TRP A 360 1.46 -0.92 17.15
CA TRP A 360 2.44 -2.01 16.99
C TRP A 360 3.39 -2.15 18.19
N SER A 361 4.00 -1.04 18.62
CA SER A 361 4.91 -1.01 19.78
C SER A 361 4.25 -1.41 21.10
N GLU A 362 2.92 -1.35 21.23
CA GLU A 362 2.18 -1.80 22.42
C GLU A 362 2.10 -3.32 22.49
N HIS A 363 1.91 -3.99 21.34
CA HIS A 363 1.87 -5.45 21.24
C HIS A 363 3.28 -6.08 21.16
N PHE A 364 4.24 -5.35 20.58
CA PHE A 364 5.58 -5.84 20.25
C PHE A 364 6.68 -4.86 20.66
N SER A 365 6.75 -4.51 21.95
CA SER A 365 7.71 -3.53 22.50
C SER A 365 9.18 -3.80 22.16
N ASP A 366 9.53 -5.07 21.96
CA ASP A 366 10.92 -5.52 21.78
C ASP A 366 11.27 -5.78 20.31
N GLN A 367 10.32 -5.64 19.37
CA GLN A 367 10.52 -5.99 17.96
C GLN A 367 10.15 -4.83 17.02
N LYS A 368 11.13 -4.38 16.22
CA LYS A 368 10.89 -3.38 15.17
C LYS A 368 9.99 -3.96 14.08
N TYR A 369 8.98 -3.21 13.65
CA TYR A 369 8.04 -3.61 12.61
C TYR A 369 8.72 -4.08 11.31
N ILE A 370 9.72 -3.33 10.82
CA ILE A 370 10.44 -3.69 9.58
C ILE A 370 11.14 -5.06 9.66
N ALA A 371 11.74 -5.38 10.81
CA ALA A 371 12.42 -6.66 11.01
C ALA A 371 11.41 -7.82 11.07
N ALA A 372 10.31 -7.59 11.77
CA ALA A 372 9.15 -8.48 11.82
C ALA A 372 8.60 -8.79 10.43
N LYS A 373 8.40 -7.76 9.61
CA LYS A 373 7.89 -7.87 8.25
C LYS A 373 8.84 -8.66 7.34
N HIS A 374 10.15 -8.41 7.40
CA HIS A 374 11.14 -9.18 6.63
C HIS A 374 11.11 -10.66 6.96
N GLN A 375 10.99 -10.99 8.25
CA GLN A 375 10.85 -12.37 8.70
C GLN A 375 9.59 -13.02 8.11
N GLN A 376 8.45 -12.34 8.17
CA GLN A 376 7.19 -12.83 7.60
C GLN A 376 7.28 -13.08 6.08
N VAL A 377 7.86 -12.13 5.33
CA VAL A 377 8.05 -12.28 3.89
C VAL A 377 8.88 -13.52 3.59
N ALA A 378 10.03 -13.67 4.27
CA ALA A 378 10.92 -14.80 4.04
C ALA A 378 10.25 -16.15 4.34
N THR A 379 9.57 -16.27 5.50
CA THR A 379 8.90 -17.52 5.87
C THR A 379 7.74 -17.85 4.95
N SER A 380 6.91 -16.86 4.58
CA SER A 380 5.73 -17.12 3.77
C SER A 380 6.05 -17.37 2.30
N LEU A 381 7.16 -16.84 1.77
CA LEU A 381 7.65 -17.23 0.45
C LEU A 381 8.08 -18.70 0.42
N GLN A 382 8.78 -19.18 1.45
CA GLN A 382 9.14 -20.59 1.57
C GLN A 382 7.89 -21.47 1.68
N THR A 383 6.92 -21.08 2.50
CA THR A 383 5.64 -21.80 2.61
C THR A 383 4.88 -21.82 1.27
N ALA A 384 4.85 -20.70 0.55
CA ALA A 384 4.20 -20.62 -0.76
C ALA A 384 4.88 -21.54 -1.80
N GLU A 385 6.21 -21.63 -1.78
CA GLU A 385 6.98 -22.56 -2.61
C GLU A 385 6.66 -24.02 -2.26
N HIS A 386 6.65 -24.38 -0.97
CA HIS A 386 6.29 -25.72 -0.51
C HIS A 386 4.86 -26.11 -0.88
N ARG A 387 3.92 -25.16 -0.86
CA ARG A 387 2.53 -25.37 -1.30
C ARG A 387 2.37 -25.45 -2.82
N GLY A 388 3.45 -25.28 -3.58
CA GLY A 388 3.40 -25.31 -5.05
C GLY A 388 2.59 -24.16 -5.65
N LEU A 389 2.55 -23.01 -4.97
CA LEU A 389 1.87 -21.82 -5.49
C LEU A 389 2.65 -21.16 -6.65
N ALA A 390 3.96 -21.38 -6.70
CA ALA A 390 4.79 -21.03 -7.85
C ALA A 390 4.71 -22.12 -8.95
N CYS A 391 5.11 -21.80 -10.18
CA CYS A 391 5.15 -22.81 -11.25
C CYS A 391 6.04 -23.99 -10.87
N LEU A 392 5.47 -25.20 -10.91
CA LEU A 392 6.21 -26.44 -10.71
C LEU A 392 7.41 -26.51 -11.66
N GLY A 393 8.59 -26.80 -11.10
CA GLY A 393 9.83 -26.98 -11.87
C GLY A 393 10.56 -25.70 -12.28
N LYS A 394 10.05 -24.51 -11.92
CA LYS A 394 10.76 -23.24 -12.14
C LYS A 394 11.04 -22.55 -10.79
N PRO A 395 12.16 -21.82 -10.64
CA PRO A 395 12.40 -21.02 -9.43
C PRO A 395 11.28 -19.99 -9.27
N ALA A 396 10.76 -19.85 -8.05
CA ALA A 396 9.69 -18.91 -7.73
C ALA A 396 10.14 -17.48 -8.09
N ARG A 397 9.40 -16.83 -9.00
CA ARG A 397 9.58 -15.41 -9.32
C ARG A 397 8.64 -14.60 -8.46
N VAL A 398 9.17 -13.72 -7.61
CA VAL A 398 8.35 -12.88 -6.73
C VAL A 398 8.21 -11.51 -7.37
N TRP A 399 6.98 -11.10 -7.62
CA TRP A 399 6.63 -9.72 -7.94
C TRP A 399 6.21 -9.01 -6.67
N VAL A 400 6.93 -7.94 -6.34
CA VAL A 400 6.61 -7.09 -5.19
C VAL A 400 5.89 -5.86 -5.72
N ASP A 401 4.73 -5.55 -5.16
CA ASP A 401 4.04 -4.33 -5.49
C ASP A 401 4.91 -3.11 -5.12
N ILE A 402 5.43 -2.40 -6.13
CA ILE A 402 6.24 -1.20 -5.92
C ILE A 402 5.38 -0.03 -5.43
N ALA A 403 4.07 -0.01 -5.73
CA ALA A 403 3.15 0.98 -5.15
C ALA A 403 3.14 0.87 -3.61
N SER A 404 3.57 -0.31 -3.10
CA SER A 404 3.76 -0.58 -1.69
C SER A 404 5.15 -0.30 -1.08
N LEU A 405 6.11 0.22 -1.84
CA LEU A 405 7.42 0.62 -1.28
C LEU A 405 7.41 2.03 -0.65
N PRO A 406 8.11 2.26 0.48
CA PRO A 406 7.99 3.46 1.31
C PRO A 406 8.40 4.80 0.66
N ALA A 407 9.06 4.81 -0.50
CA ALA A 407 9.33 6.04 -1.21
C ALA A 407 8.02 6.55 -1.84
N PRO A 408 7.64 7.83 -1.68
CA PRO A 408 6.49 8.37 -2.39
C PRO A 408 6.70 8.08 -3.87
N VAL A 409 5.69 7.48 -4.51
CA VAL A 409 5.57 7.58 -5.96
C VAL A 409 5.82 9.06 -6.24
N SER A 410 6.91 9.35 -6.96
CA SER A 410 7.48 10.68 -7.18
C SER A 410 6.36 11.73 -7.20
N GLU A 411 6.50 12.88 -6.52
CA GLU A 411 5.48 13.95 -6.56
C GLU A 411 5.12 14.33 -8.01
N PHE A 412 6.06 14.08 -8.93
CA PHE A 412 5.90 14.23 -10.37
C PHE A 412 5.03 13.15 -11.05
N ASP A 413 4.78 11.95 -10.50
CA ASP A 413 3.95 10.95 -11.17
C ASP A 413 2.51 11.44 -11.26
N HIS A 414 1.97 11.55 -12.48
CA HIS A 414 0.95 12.55 -12.80
C HIS A 414 -0.45 12.27 -12.18
N PRO A 415 -1.19 13.30 -11.74
CA PRO A 415 -2.56 13.21 -11.21
C PRO A 415 -3.73 13.15 -12.22
N LEU A 416 -3.59 12.52 -13.39
CA LEU A 416 -4.73 12.49 -14.32
C LEU A 416 -5.21 11.07 -14.58
N GLU A 417 -6.49 10.86 -14.28
CA GLU A 417 -7.33 9.73 -14.68
C GLU A 417 -7.25 9.45 -16.19
N GLN A 418 -6.90 10.47 -16.96
CA GLN A 418 -6.76 10.37 -18.41
C GLN A 418 -5.57 9.48 -18.77
N THR A 419 -5.88 8.36 -19.42
CA THR A 419 -4.85 7.45 -19.93
C THR A 419 -4.27 7.90 -21.27
N ILE A 420 -4.83 8.97 -21.86
CA ILE A 420 -4.45 9.49 -23.18
C ILE A 420 -4.33 11.00 -23.06
N PHE A 421 -3.19 11.53 -23.51
CA PHE A 421 -2.87 12.95 -23.52
C PHE A 421 -2.44 13.36 -24.94
N GLY A 422 -2.92 14.51 -25.37
CA GLY A 422 -2.73 15.00 -26.74
C GLY A 422 -3.97 14.77 -27.62
N PRO A 423 -3.82 14.78 -28.95
CA PRO A 423 -2.55 14.80 -29.68
C PRO A 423 -1.73 16.08 -29.49
N TYR A 424 -0.42 15.93 -29.33
CA TYR A 424 0.55 17.03 -29.28
C TYR A 424 1.31 17.11 -30.59
N ARG A 425 1.63 18.33 -31.03
CA ARG A 425 2.36 18.59 -32.28
C ARG A 425 3.62 19.38 -32.01
N LEU A 426 4.75 18.89 -32.51
CA LEU A 426 6.05 19.56 -32.42
C LEU A 426 7.02 19.07 -33.51
N PRO A 427 8.06 19.85 -33.86
CA PRO A 427 9.09 19.42 -34.80
C PRO A 427 10.00 18.34 -34.19
N VAL A 428 10.56 17.48 -35.03
CA VAL A 428 11.44 16.37 -34.61
C VAL A 428 12.65 16.85 -33.79
N SER A 429 13.15 18.07 -34.03
CA SER A 429 14.19 18.69 -33.19
C SER A 429 13.78 18.75 -31.71
N GLU A 430 12.59 19.30 -31.45
CA GLU A 430 12.05 19.47 -30.10
C GLU A 430 11.69 18.12 -29.48
N LEU A 431 11.20 17.16 -30.27
CA LEU A 431 10.92 15.81 -29.79
C LEU A 431 12.19 15.14 -29.25
N LYS A 432 13.28 15.31 -29.99
CA LYS A 432 14.60 14.83 -29.61
C LYS A 432 15.20 15.57 -28.42
N LEU A 433 14.67 16.70 -27.97
CA LEU A 433 15.10 17.33 -26.71
C LEU A 433 14.42 16.66 -25.52
N VAL A 434 13.14 16.32 -25.65
CA VAL A 434 12.33 15.76 -24.57
C VAL A 434 12.54 14.25 -24.38
N VAL A 435 12.77 13.51 -25.47
CA VAL A 435 12.94 12.05 -25.42
C VAL A 435 14.34 11.69 -24.93
N PRO A 436 14.54 10.81 -23.93
CA PRO A 436 15.87 10.43 -23.46
C PRO A 436 16.73 9.81 -24.58
N ARG A 437 18.06 10.01 -24.51
CA ARG A 437 19.00 9.33 -25.42
C ARG A 437 19.20 7.90 -24.91
N VAL A 438 18.94 6.91 -25.77
CA VAL A 438 19.20 5.51 -25.45
C VAL A 438 20.70 5.23 -25.68
N PRO A 439 21.43 4.72 -24.68
CA PRO A 439 22.81 4.27 -24.87
C PRO A 439 22.93 3.26 -26.01
N ALA A 440 24.00 3.35 -26.79
CA ALA A 440 24.28 2.37 -27.83
C ALA A 440 24.46 0.97 -27.18
N GLY A 441 23.72 -0.04 -27.67
CA GLY A 441 23.83 -1.42 -27.21
C GLY A 441 22.81 -1.89 -26.17
N GLN A 442 21.90 -1.04 -25.68
CA GLN A 442 20.74 -1.52 -24.90
C GLN A 442 19.66 -2.09 -25.82
N ASP A 443 19.10 -3.22 -25.38
CA ASP A 443 18.12 -4.02 -26.11
C ASP A 443 16.81 -3.27 -26.35
N LEU A 444 16.18 -3.62 -27.48
CA LEU A 444 15.32 -2.75 -28.29
C LEU A 444 13.83 -2.72 -27.95
N ASN A 445 13.38 -3.60 -27.05
CA ASN A 445 11.96 -3.85 -26.79
C ASN A 445 11.45 -3.06 -25.57
N GLN A 446 11.83 -1.79 -25.47
CA GLN A 446 11.44 -0.95 -24.33
C GLN A 446 10.51 0.17 -24.78
N TYR A 447 9.60 0.56 -23.90
CA TYR A 447 8.77 1.76 -24.04
C TYR A 447 9.65 3.02 -24.10
N THR A 448 9.24 4.00 -24.89
CA THR A 448 9.85 5.33 -24.83
C THR A 448 9.25 6.07 -23.64
N LEU A 449 9.96 6.05 -22.50
CA LEU A 449 9.56 6.76 -21.28
C LEU A 449 10.04 8.22 -21.33
N LEU A 450 9.15 9.14 -20.99
CA LEU A 450 9.43 10.57 -20.80
C LEU A 450 9.36 10.88 -19.32
N HIS A 451 10.39 11.55 -18.80
CA HIS A 451 10.42 12.05 -17.43
C HIS A 451 10.51 13.57 -17.46
N LEU A 452 9.43 14.23 -17.06
CA LEU A 452 9.26 15.68 -17.09
C LEU A 452 9.11 16.20 -15.65
N PRO A 453 10.19 16.46 -14.89
CA PRO A 453 10.06 16.88 -13.49
C PRO A 453 9.37 18.25 -13.34
N GLU A 454 9.54 19.16 -14.29
CA GLU A 454 8.95 20.51 -14.25
C GLU A 454 7.79 20.68 -15.25
N GLY A 455 7.37 19.60 -15.90
CA GLY A 455 6.52 19.66 -17.08
C GLY A 455 7.31 20.09 -18.33
N TYR A 456 6.57 20.42 -19.38
CA TYR A 456 7.12 20.90 -20.65
C TYR A 456 6.07 21.74 -21.38
N THR A 457 6.39 23.00 -21.65
CA THR A 457 5.56 23.90 -22.47
C THR A 457 6.20 24.07 -23.84
N PHE A 458 5.40 23.92 -24.89
CA PHE A 458 5.83 24.16 -26.26
C PHE A 458 5.00 25.30 -26.87
N GLN A 459 5.69 26.21 -27.56
CA GLN A 459 5.08 27.23 -28.41
C GLN A 459 5.89 27.32 -29.70
N GLY A 460 5.24 27.13 -30.84
CA GLY A 460 5.89 27.21 -32.15
C GLY A 460 4.88 27.48 -33.26
N ALA A 461 5.35 28.07 -34.36
CA ALA A 461 4.53 28.31 -35.55
C ALA A 461 4.64 27.13 -36.53
N MET A 462 3.52 26.51 -36.86
CA MET A 462 3.40 25.41 -37.81
C MET A 462 2.84 25.93 -39.13
N LYS A 463 3.43 25.58 -40.27
CA LYS A 463 2.91 25.99 -41.60
C LYS A 463 1.91 24.97 -42.07
N LEU A 464 0.62 25.30 -41.94
CA LEU A 464 -0.47 24.49 -42.47
C LEU A 464 -0.46 24.56 -44.00
N THR A 465 0.37 23.75 -44.62
CA THR A 465 0.41 23.63 -46.07
C THR A 465 -0.88 22.97 -46.54
N GLU A 466 -1.80 23.76 -47.06
CA GLU A 466 -2.90 23.21 -47.86
C GLU A 466 -2.33 22.72 -49.20
N TRP A 467 -2.85 21.59 -49.64
CA TRP A 467 -2.46 20.93 -50.88
C TRP A 467 -3.60 21.05 -51.87
N ASP A 468 -3.32 21.51 -53.08
CA ASP A 468 -4.32 21.54 -54.14
C ASP A 468 -4.73 20.11 -54.55
N ALA A 469 -5.79 19.97 -55.36
CA ALA A 469 -6.24 18.67 -55.85
C ALA A 469 -5.17 17.92 -56.70
N ALA A 470 -4.11 18.61 -57.12
CA ALA A 470 -2.97 18.04 -57.84
C ALA A 470 -1.79 17.67 -56.92
N GLY A 471 -1.94 17.83 -55.59
CA GLY A 471 -0.90 17.53 -54.62
C GLY A 471 0.26 18.52 -54.63
N ARG A 472 0.03 19.78 -55.02
CA ARG A 472 1.02 20.85 -54.94
C ARG A 472 0.79 21.71 -53.69
N PRO A 473 1.87 22.13 -53.00
CA PRO A 473 1.75 22.96 -51.81
C PRO A 473 1.34 24.39 -52.18
N TRP A 474 0.47 25.00 -51.39
CA TRP A 474 0.15 26.42 -51.55
C TRP A 474 1.40 27.29 -51.33
N GLN A 475 1.61 28.30 -52.17
CA GLN A 475 2.84 29.13 -52.16
C GLN A 475 3.00 29.98 -50.88
N ASN A 476 1.93 30.24 -50.13
CA ASN A 476 1.94 31.00 -48.89
C ASN A 476 0.99 30.33 -47.87
N PRO A 477 1.40 29.21 -47.25
CA PRO A 477 0.54 28.52 -46.30
C PRO A 477 0.32 29.39 -45.06
N PRO A 478 -0.90 29.41 -44.49
CA PRO A 478 -1.14 30.07 -43.22
C PRO A 478 -0.28 29.44 -42.11
N GLU A 479 0.24 30.29 -41.22
CA GLU A 479 0.94 29.85 -40.01
C GLU A 479 -0.07 29.69 -38.89
N GLU A 480 -0.07 28.52 -38.24
CA GLU A 480 -0.83 28.22 -37.03
C GLU A 480 0.12 28.25 -35.84
N GLU A 481 -0.14 29.11 -34.85
CA GLU A 481 0.58 29.05 -33.59
C GLU A 481 0.10 27.85 -32.78
N VAL A 482 0.98 26.84 -32.64
CA VAL A 482 0.75 25.67 -31.80
C VAL A 482 1.31 25.98 -30.42
N LYS A 483 0.43 25.98 -29.41
CA LYS A 483 0.81 26.11 -28.00
C LYS A 483 0.11 25.04 -27.17
N TRP A 484 0.88 24.30 -26.39
CA TRP A 484 0.36 23.33 -25.44
C TRP A 484 1.35 23.14 -24.28
N GLU A 485 0.85 22.55 -23.20
CA GLU A 485 1.62 22.30 -21.99
C GLU A 485 1.39 20.85 -21.53
N ILE A 486 2.47 20.15 -21.25
CA ILE A 486 2.48 18.87 -20.55
C ILE A 486 2.91 19.16 -19.12
N LYS A 487 2.07 18.79 -18.16
CA LYS A 487 2.38 18.92 -16.73
C LYS A 487 3.52 17.99 -16.31
N ALA A 488 4.12 18.27 -15.16
CA ALA A 488 5.19 17.43 -14.63
C ALA A 488 4.77 15.97 -14.48
N GLY A 489 5.59 15.04 -15.00
CA GLY A 489 5.50 13.64 -14.67
C GLY A 489 6.14 12.62 -15.58
N ARG A 490 5.78 11.34 -15.35
CA ARG A 490 6.25 10.19 -16.10
C ARG A 490 5.21 9.76 -17.11
N TYR A 491 5.59 9.82 -18.37
CA TYR A 491 4.75 9.45 -19.48
C TYR A 491 5.43 8.37 -20.30
N PHE A 492 4.66 7.67 -21.12
CA PHE A 492 5.20 6.92 -22.23
C PHE A 492 4.51 7.38 -23.51
N ILE A 493 5.20 7.27 -24.63
CA ILE A 493 4.65 7.65 -25.93
C ILE A 493 3.77 6.50 -26.43
N GLN A 494 2.46 6.72 -26.51
CA GLN A 494 1.47 5.75 -26.98
C GLN A 494 1.48 5.60 -28.50
N GLY A 495 1.73 6.70 -29.21
CA GLY A 495 1.75 6.74 -30.67
C GLY A 495 2.44 7.99 -31.16
N CYS A 496 3.03 7.92 -32.34
CA CYS A 496 3.60 9.07 -33.02
C CYS A 496 3.47 8.89 -34.53
N ARG A 497 2.98 9.91 -35.23
CA ARG A 497 2.82 9.90 -36.69
C ARG A 497 3.38 11.17 -37.30
N VAL A 498 3.87 11.05 -38.52
CA VAL A 498 4.38 12.19 -39.28
C VAL A 498 3.20 12.99 -39.83
N ILE A 499 3.21 14.31 -39.64
CA ILE A 499 2.18 15.22 -40.16
C ILE A 499 2.63 15.78 -41.51
N ALA A 500 1.68 15.98 -42.42
CA ALA A 500 1.92 16.73 -43.64
C ALA A 500 2.07 18.22 -43.32
N GLU A 501 3.30 18.72 -43.35
CA GLU A 501 3.64 20.10 -42.99
C GLU A 501 4.77 20.60 -43.91
N GLY A 502 4.72 21.89 -44.25
CA GLY A 502 5.77 22.53 -45.03
C GLY A 502 5.94 21.88 -46.41
N GLN A 503 7.10 21.26 -46.62
CA GLN A 503 7.46 20.60 -47.89
C GLN A 503 7.04 19.12 -47.96
N LEU A 504 6.49 18.54 -46.88
CA LEU A 504 6.13 17.13 -46.83
C LEU A 504 4.68 16.90 -47.27
N ALA A 505 4.49 16.23 -48.41
CA ALA A 505 3.16 15.96 -48.95
C ALA A 505 2.36 14.97 -48.09
N PRO A 506 1.01 15.05 -48.06
CA PRO A 506 0.16 14.12 -47.31
C PRO A 506 0.38 12.66 -47.71
N SER A 507 0.61 12.41 -49.00
CA SER A 507 0.91 11.07 -49.51
C SER A 507 2.28 10.55 -49.11
N GLU A 508 3.24 11.44 -48.82
CA GLU A 508 4.56 11.07 -48.30
C GLU A 508 4.53 10.84 -46.79
N ALA A 509 3.85 11.71 -46.04
CA ALA A 509 3.59 11.53 -44.62
C ALA A 509 2.84 10.21 -44.35
N ALA A 510 1.80 9.90 -45.13
CA ALA A 510 1.03 8.66 -44.99
C ALA A 510 1.82 7.38 -45.34
N LYS A 511 2.93 7.49 -46.10
CA LYS A 511 3.83 6.35 -46.36
C LYS A 511 4.78 6.06 -45.21
N LYS A 512 4.91 6.98 -44.24
CA LYS A 512 5.74 6.77 -43.06
C LYS A 512 4.95 5.94 -42.05
N ASP A 513 5.52 4.82 -41.63
CA ASP A 513 4.89 3.97 -40.62
C ASP A 513 4.69 4.76 -39.32
N GLU A 514 3.51 4.62 -38.72
CA GLU A 514 3.24 5.13 -37.38
C GLU A 514 4.13 4.44 -36.35
N TYR A 515 4.67 5.21 -35.41
CA TYR A 515 5.35 4.70 -34.24
C TYR A 515 4.35 3.95 -33.35
N ARG A 516 4.66 2.70 -33.03
CA ARG A 516 3.92 1.91 -32.03
C ARG A 516 4.85 1.50 -30.90
N PRO A 517 4.39 1.58 -29.63
CA PRO A 517 5.13 1.08 -28.47
C PRO A 517 5.52 -0.39 -28.67
N LEU A 518 6.54 -0.84 -27.92
CA LEU A 518 7.09 -2.22 -27.92
C LEU A 518 7.83 -2.65 -29.18
N LYS A 519 7.55 -2.08 -30.36
CA LYS A 519 8.25 -2.44 -31.61
C LYS A 519 9.66 -1.87 -31.68
N GLU A 520 9.80 -0.60 -31.28
CA GLU A 520 11.08 0.10 -31.26
C GLU A 520 11.03 1.33 -30.35
N GLN A 521 12.20 1.93 -30.10
CA GLN A 521 12.34 3.22 -29.41
C GLN A 521 12.10 4.38 -30.38
N LEU A 522 11.45 5.45 -29.91
CA LEU A 522 11.04 6.57 -30.78
C LEU A 522 12.22 7.21 -31.53
N ARG A 523 13.37 7.40 -30.87
CA ARG A 523 14.56 7.96 -31.54
C ARG A 523 15.06 7.06 -32.68
N ARG A 524 14.96 5.74 -32.53
CA ARG A 524 15.33 4.79 -33.59
C ARG A 524 14.31 4.81 -34.72
N TRP A 525 13.02 4.94 -34.41
CA TRP A 525 11.97 5.18 -35.39
C TRP A 525 12.24 6.44 -36.23
N CYS A 526 12.58 7.56 -35.59
CA CYS A 526 12.95 8.80 -36.29
C CYS A 526 14.16 8.59 -37.24
N THR A 527 15.20 7.89 -36.77
CA THR A 527 16.40 7.59 -37.57
C THR A 527 16.10 6.65 -38.73
N ARG A 528 15.33 5.58 -38.50
CA ARG A 528 14.93 4.59 -39.52
C ARG A 528 14.14 5.23 -40.65
N LEU A 529 13.25 6.16 -40.31
CA LEU A 529 12.45 6.89 -41.29
C LEU A 529 13.19 8.07 -41.94
N ALA A 530 14.44 8.32 -41.53
CA ALA A 530 15.27 9.46 -41.94
C ALA A 530 14.53 10.79 -41.79
N LEU A 531 13.86 10.99 -40.64
CA LEU A 531 13.14 12.23 -40.37
C LEU A 531 14.11 13.37 -40.10
N ARG A 532 13.97 14.45 -40.87
CA ARG A 532 14.71 15.70 -40.67
C ARG A 532 14.16 16.45 -39.46
N ASP A 533 14.93 17.38 -38.94
CA ASP A 533 14.61 18.08 -37.68
C ASP A 533 13.43 19.05 -37.84
N GLU A 534 13.21 19.59 -39.04
CA GLU A 534 12.10 20.47 -39.39
C GLU A 534 10.76 19.76 -39.60
N ILE A 535 10.75 18.42 -39.69
CA ILE A 535 9.52 17.67 -39.92
C ILE A 535 8.67 17.69 -38.64
N TRP A 536 7.39 18.00 -38.77
CA TRP A 536 6.43 17.96 -37.68
C TRP A 536 5.87 16.55 -37.48
N VAL A 537 5.68 16.21 -36.20
CA VAL A 537 5.06 14.95 -35.79
C VAL A 537 3.94 15.21 -34.80
N GLU A 538 2.93 14.35 -34.86
CA GLU A 538 1.83 14.31 -33.90
C GLU A 538 2.04 13.09 -33.01
N PHE A 539 2.03 13.28 -31.70
CA PHE A 539 2.19 12.17 -30.75
C PHE A 539 1.18 12.24 -29.62
N THR A 540 0.86 11.07 -29.08
CA THR A 540 0.01 10.91 -27.91
C THR A 540 0.84 10.33 -26.78
N LEU A 541 0.58 10.80 -25.56
CA LEU A 541 1.19 10.27 -24.35
C LEU A 541 0.18 9.47 -23.54
N GLY A 542 0.65 8.45 -22.85
CA GLY A 542 -0.10 7.82 -21.78
C GLY A 542 0.58 8.06 -20.43
N SER A 543 -0.23 8.14 -19.38
CA SER A 543 0.27 8.15 -18.00
C SER A 543 0.90 6.80 -17.69
N PHE A 544 2.18 6.79 -17.30
CA PHE A 544 2.86 5.55 -16.95
C PHE A 544 2.15 4.85 -15.79
N ARG A 545 1.74 5.62 -14.78
CA ARG A 545 0.97 5.14 -13.63
C ARG A 545 -0.35 4.49 -14.05
N ALA A 546 -1.15 5.17 -14.88
CA ALA A 546 -2.46 4.67 -15.30
C ALA A 546 -2.35 3.37 -16.10
N GLU A 547 -1.30 3.21 -16.91
CA GLU A 547 -1.04 1.92 -17.58
C GLU A 547 -0.53 0.84 -16.65
N VAL A 548 0.35 1.15 -15.69
CA VAL A 548 0.74 0.19 -14.65
C VAL A 548 -0.50 -0.31 -13.91
N LEU A 549 -1.46 0.58 -13.67
CA LEU A 549 -2.73 0.27 -13.03
C LEU A 549 -3.67 -0.57 -13.88
N LYS A 550 -3.79 -0.27 -15.17
CA LYS A 550 -4.51 -1.15 -16.12
C LYS A 550 -3.87 -2.54 -16.19
N LEU A 551 -2.55 -2.61 -16.10
CA LEU A 551 -1.82 -3.87 -16.06
C LEU A 551 -1.92 -4.55 -14.70
N ALA A 552 -2.20 -3.83 -13.61
CA ALA A 552 -2.16 -4.39 -12.26
C ALA A 552 -3.12 -5.59 -12.10
N ASP A 553 -4.34 -5.53 -12.68
CA ASP A 553 -5.27 -6.68 -12.68
C ASP A 553 -4.67 -7.87 -13.44
N THR A 554 -4.14 -7.62 -14.65
CA THR A 554 -3.48 -8.67 -15.45
C THR A 554 -2.25 -9.24 -14.74
N MET A 555 -1.48 -8.39 -14.07
CA MET A 555 -0.33 -8.79 -13.29
C MET A 555 -0.79 -9.66 -12.14
N LEU A 556 -1.68 -9.19 -11.26
CA LEU A 556 -2.24 -9.99 -10.16
C LEU A 556 -2.75 -11.35 -10.63
N THR A 557 -3.53 -11.39 -11.72
CA THR A 557 -4.17 -12.61 -12.23
C THR A 557 -3.25 -13.57 -12.94
N SER A 558 -2.13 -13.09 -13.50
CA SER A 558 -1.11 -13.93 -14.14
C SER A 558 -0.22 -14.70 -13.17
N HIS A 559 -0.27 -14.38 -11.86
CA HIS A 559 0.54 -15.06 -10.85
C HIS A 559 -0.14 -16.33 -10.34
N GLY A 560 0.69 -17.32 -10.01
CA GLY A 560 0.25 -18.61 -9.49
C GLY A 560 -0.16 -18.57 -8.01
N GLY A 561 0.22 -17.53 -7.28
CA GLY A 561 -0.14 -17.38 -5.87
C GLY A 561 0.00 -15.94 -5.40
N LEU A 562 -0.80 -15.58 -4.40
CA LEU A 562 -0.70 -14.30 -3.70
C LEU A 562 -0.11 -14.54 -2.32
N VAL A 563 1.04 -13.96 -2.02
CA VAL A 563 1.60 -13.90 -0.68
C VAL A 563 1.18 -12.57 -0.06
N ALA A 564 0.28 -12.62 0.92
CA ALA A 564 -0.26 -11.44 1.59
C ALA A 564 0.43 -11.23 2.94
N VAL A 565 1.20 -10.15 3.09
CA VAL A 565 1.84 -9.77 4.35
C VAL A 565 0.89 -8.87 5.13
N VAL A 566 0.08 -9.52 5.96
CA VAL A 566 -1.11 -8.91 6.56
C VAL A 566 -0.81 -8.42 7.97
N THR A 567 -0.82 -7.10 8.15
CA THR A 567 -0.98 -6.43 9.45
C THR A 567 -2.46 -6.21 9.76
N TRP A 568 -2.83 -5.85 10.99
CA TRP A 568 -4.21 -5.44 11.31
C TRP A 568 -4.63 -4.10 10.68
N SER A 569 -3.76 -3.49 9.88
CA SER A 569 -4.08 -2.33 9.04
C SER A 569 -4.24 -2.67 7.56
N TYR A 570 -4.11 -3.95 7.17
CA TYR A 570 -4.05 -4.36 5.76
C TYR A 570 -5.33 -4.03 5.00
N PHE A 571 -6.48 -4.44 5.55
CA PHE A 571 -7.77 -4.19 4.92
C PHE A 571 -8.28 -2.75 5.08
N ASP A 572 -7.59 -1.93 5.88
CA ASP A 572 -7.87 -0.49 5.97
C ASP A 572 -7.15 0.31 4.88
N ARG A 573 -6.38 -0.37 4.01
CA ARG A 573 -5.71 0.25 2.88
C ARG A 573 -6.39 -0.20 1.59
N LEU A 574 -6.86 0.76 0.79
CA LEU A 574 -7.66 0.47 -0.40
C LEU A 574 -6.90 -0.39 -1.43
N TRP A 575 -5.60 -0.18 -1.55
CA TRP A 575 -4.78 -0.90 -2.53
C TRP A 575 -4.56 -2.38 -2.18
N PRO A 576 -4.01 -2.75 -0.99
CA PRO A 576 -3.96 -4.16 -0.58
C PRO A 576 -5.34 -4.84 -0.51
N LEU A 577 -6.39 -4.08 -0.16
CA LEU A 577 -7.77 -4.54 -0.18
C LEU A 577 -8.22 -4.91 -1.61
N TRP A 578 -7.91 -4.06 -2.59
CA TRP A 578 -8.17 -4.31 -4.00
C TRP A 578 -7.38 -5.51 -4.54
N GLU A 579 -6.07 -5.57 -4.27
CA GLU A 579 -5.24 -6.71 -4.68
C GLU A 579 -5.77 -8.03 -4.14
N TRP A 580 -6.16 -8.06 -2.85
CA TRP A 580 -6.79 -9.21 -2.21
C TRP A 580 -8.10 -9.61 -2.89
N ALA A 581 -9.01 -8.65 -3.09
CA ALA A 581 -10.33 -8.91 -3.64
C ALA A 581 -10.25 -9.41 -5.08
N VAL A 582 -9.47 -8.74 -5.93
CA VAL A 582 -9.26 -9.10 -7.35
C VAL A 582 -8.63 -10.47 -7.45
N PHE A 583 -7.55 -10.72 -6.72
CA PHE A 583 -6.87 -12.01 -6.77
C PHE A 583 -7.78 -13.14 -6.29
N CYS A 584 -8.49 -12.96 -5.16
CA CYS A 584 -9.43 -13.96 -4.68
C CYS A 584 -10.58 -14.19 -5.69
N ALA A 585 -11.10 -13.14 -6.32
CA ALA A 585 -12.19 -13.26 -7.31
C ALA A 585 -11.75 -13.98 -8.59
N ARG A 586 -10.50 -13.84 -9.01
CA ARG A 586 -9.99 -14.36 -10.29
C ARG A 586 -9.26 -15.70 -10.15
N CYS A 587 -8.40 -15.81 -9.14
CA CYS A 587 -7.51 -16.96 -8.92
C CYS A 587 -8.00 -17.89 -7.80
N GLY A 588 -8.92 -17.42 -6.96
CA GLY A 588 -9.48 -18.16 -5.83
C GLY A 588 -8.68 -18.02 -4.54
N PRO A 589 -9.34 -18.02 -3.37
CA PRO A 589 -8.70 -17.80 -2.06
C PRO A 589 -7.76 -18.94 -1.64
N HIS A 590 -7.92 -20.15 -2.19
CA HIS A 590 -7.03 -21.29 -1.91
C HIS A 590 -5.57 -21.02 -2.32
N ARG A 591 -5.35 -20.15 -3.33
CA ARG A 591 -4.04 -19.76 -3.85
C ARG A 591 -3.37 -18.61 -3.10
N VAL A 592 -4.00 -18.13 -2.02
CA VAL A 592 -3.40 -17.12 -1.14
C VAL A 592 -2.49 -17.83 -0.12
N GLN A 593 -1.33 -17.27 0.19
CA GLN A 593 -0.49 -17.60 1.34
C GLN A 593 -0.46 -16.39 2.28
N LEU A 594 -0.91 -16.59 3.51
CA LEU A 594 -0.92 -15.54 4.50
C LEU A 594 0.44 -15.46 5.20
N ALA A 595 0.92 -14.25 5.46
CA ALA A 595 2.07 -13.97 6.31
C ALA A 595 1.60 -13.18 7.55
N ALA A 596 0.95 -13.87 8.49
CA ALA A 596 0.42 -13.28 9.74
C ALA A 596 0.90 -14.01 11.02
N ASP A 597 1.52 -15.19 10.86
CA ASP A 597 1.70 -16.21 11.91
C ASP A 597 2.48 -15.75 13.14
N HIS A 598 3.46 -14.87 12.94
CA HIS A 598 4.30 -14.38 14.02
C HIS A 598 3.57 -13.42 14.97
N PHE A 599 2.44 -12.83 14.53
CA PHE A 599 1.77 -11.74 15.24
C PHE A 599 0.31 -12.03 15.56
N SER A 600 -0.32 -12.96 14.84
CA SER A 600 -1.72 -13.32 15.03
C SER A 600 -2.05 -13.66 16.48
N GLY A 601 -1.18 -14.34 17.23
CA GLY A 601 -1.43 -14.66 18.64
C GLY A 601 -1.61 -13.43 19.55
N LYS A 602 -0.64 -12.50 19.56
CA LYS A 602 -0.68 -11.32 20.47
C LYS A 602 -1.61 -10.21 19.98
N ALA A 603 -1.91 -10.17 18.69
CA ALA A 603 -2.72 -9.14 18.05
C ALA A 603 -4.02 -9.70 17.45
N LEU A 604 -4.46 -10.90 17.85
CA LEU A 604 -5.63 -11.59 17.30
C LEU A 604 -6.87 -10.69 17.30
N VAL A 605 -7.09 -10.01 18.43
CA VAL A 605 -8.21 -9.08 18.61
C VAL A 605 -8.17 -7.94 17.59
N GLU A 606 -6.99 -7.44 17.23
CA GLU A 606 -6.84 -6.37 16.24
C GLU A 606 -7.12 -6.89 14.83
N TYR A 607 -6.67 -8.09 14.48
CA TYR A 607 -7.08 -8.74 13.21
C TYR A 607 -8.59 -8.92 13.13
N HIS A 608 -9.21 -9.35 14.25
CA HIS A 608 -10.65 -9.51 14.31
C HIS A 608 -11.39 -8.19 14.12
N ARG A 609 -10.89 -7.10 14.71
CA ARG A 609 -11.45 -5.76 14.50
C ARG A 609 -11.26 -5.27 13.07
N ALA A 610 -10.07 -5.50 12.49
CA ALA A 610 -9.73 -5.12 11.13
C ALA A 610 -10.69 -5.76 10.11
N ILE A 611 -11.01 -7.05 10.27
CA ILE A 611 -11.93 -7.75 9.37
C ILE A 611 -13.38 -7.25 9.54
N ARG A 612 -13.83 -6.99 10.78
CA ARG A 612 -15.17 -6.41 11.01
C ARG A 612 -15.33 -5.04 10.35
N ARG A 613 -14.28 -4.22 10.38
CA ARG A 613 -14.31 -2.84 9.88
C ARG A 613 -13.94 -2.68 8.41
N VAL A 614 -13.71 -3.78 7.67
CA VAL A 614 -13.49 -3.74 6.22
C VAL A 614 -14.54 -2.81 5.62
N ASN A 615 -14.10 -1.75 4.95
CA ASN A 615 -14.99 -0.79 4.31
C ASN A 615 -14.27 -0.20 3.09
N VAL A 616 -14.80 -0.41 1.89
CA VAL A 616 -14.13 -0.02 0.64
C VAL A 616 -14.09 1.51 0.52
N GLU A 617 -15.18 2.19 0.87
CA GLU A 617 -15.29 3.65 0.77
C GLU A 617 -14.37 4.38 1.76
N VAL A 618 -14.20 3.87 2.98
CA VAL A 618 -13.42 4.50 4.05
C VAL A 618 -11.96 4.05 4.05
N ALA A 619 -11.62 3.00 3.29
CA ALA A 619 -10.25 2.49 3.22
C ALA A 619 -9.25 3.61 2.83
N GLY A 620 -8.22 3.75 3.65
CA GLY A 620 -7.16 4.73 3.45
C GLY A 620 -6.38 4.41 2.18
N ILE A 621 -5.99 5.45 1.47
CA ILE A 621 -5.18 5.31 0.26
C ILE A 621 -3.92 6.13 0.41
N ARG A 622 -2.79 5.62 -0.09
CA ARG A 622 -1.53 6.36 -0.01
C ARG A 622 -1.58 7.61 -0.86
N ASP A 623 -2.05 7.41 -2.08
CA ASP A 623 -2.16 8.44 -3.07
C ASP A 623 -3.65 8.62 -3.38
N PRO A 624 -4.26 9.76 -2.99
CA PRO A 624 -5.68 10.03 -3.21
C PRO A 624 -6.15 9.82 -4.64
N ARG A 625 -5.24 9.90 -5.61
CA ARG A 625 -5.52 9.87 -7.05
C ARG A 625 -5.81 8.47 -7.57
N ASP A 626 -5.37 7.43 -6.86
CA ASP A 626 -5.71 6.05 -7.22
C ASP A 626 -7.14 5.68 -6.79
N ARG A 627 -7.78 6.51 -5.96
CA ARG A 627 -9.03 6.16 -5.28
C ARG A 627 -10.13 5.90 -6.28
N ASP A 628 -10.44 6.89 -7.11
CA ASP A 628 -11.58 6.81 -8.03
C ASP A 628 -11.38 5.70 -9.05
N MET A 629 -10.13 5.46 -9.46
CA MET A 629 -9.79 4.38 -10.38
C MET A 629 -9.86 2.99 -9.72
N LEU A 630 -9.41 2.82 -8.47
CA LEU A 630 -9.59 1.55 -7.74
C LEU A 630 -11.07 1.29 -7.41
N LEU A 631 -11.82 2.32 -7.02
CA LEU A 631 -13.25 2.23 -6.79
C LEU A 631 -14.01 1.89 -8.09
N GLY A 632 -13.64 2.52 -9.20
CA GLY A 632 -14.17 2.18 -10.53
C GLY A 632 -13.79 0.76 -10.97
N ALA A 633 -12.60 0.29 -10.61
CA ALA A 633 -12.19 -1.10 -10.86
C ALA A 633 -13.01 -2.10 -10.03
N PHE A 634 -13.29 -1.79 -8.75
CA PHE A 634 -14.22 -2.57 -7.93
C PHE A 634 -15.62 -2.59 -8.54
N GLU A 635 -16.15 -1.42 -8.87
CA GLU A 635 -17.47 -1.26 -9.47
C GLU A 635 -17.60 -2.12 -10.74
N LYS A 636 -16.62 -2.03 -11.65
CA LYS A 636 -16.63 -2.77 -12.91
C LYS A 636 -16.42 -4.28 -12.72
N LEU A 637 -15.54 -4.70 -11.81
CA LEU A 637 -15.23 -6.12 -11.62
C LEU A 637 -16.37 -6.87 -10.92
N PHE A 638 -17.02 -6.23 -9.96
CA PHE A 638 -18.05 -6.84 -9.11
C PHE A 638 -19.48 -6.40 -9.47
N ASP A 639 -19.66 -5.67 -10.58
CA ASP A 639 -20.96 -5.14 -11.04
C ASP A 639 -21.73 -4.41 -9.93
N CYS A 640 -21.01 -3.57 -9.17
CA CYS A 640 -21.58 -2.96 -7.96
C CYS A 640 -22.78 -2.06 -8.29
N PRO A 641 -23.92 -2.17 -7.57
CA PRO A 641 -25.08 -1.33 -7.81
C PRO A 641 -24.77 0.16 -7.63
N VAL A 642 -25.21 0.97 -8.59
CA VAL A 642 -25.04 2.43 -8.57
C VAL A 642 -26.40 3.10 -8.35
N THR A 643 -26.45 4.01 -7.38
CA THR A 643 -27.64 4.81 -7.07
C THR A 643 -27.29 6.30 -7.08
N ASP A 644 -28.16 7.12 -7.67
CA ASP A 644 -28.05 8.57 -7.60
C ASP A 644 -28.84 9.08 -6.39
N GLU A 645 -28.15 9.48 -5.32
CA GLU A 645 -28.76 10.09 -4.14
C GLU A 645 -28.86 11.62 -4.35
N THR A 646 -30.03 12.21 -4.11
CA THR A 646 -30.19 13.68 -4.22
C THR A 646 -29.70 14.33 -2.93
N MET A 647 -28.53 14.96 -2.96
CA MET A 647 -27.85 15.51 -1.78
C MET A 647 -28.51 16.78 -1.24
N SER A 648 -28.92 17.69 -2.12
CA SER A 648 -29.62 18.90 -1.71
C SER A 648 -30.47 19.47 -2.84
N PHE A 649 -31.61 20.04 -2.45
CA PHE A 649 -32.33 20.99 -3.26
C PHE A 649 -31.80 22.37 -2.90
N GLN A 650 -30.88 22.92 -3.69
CA GLN A 650 -30.55 24.32 -3.54
C GLN A 650 -31.81 25.13 -3.82
N LYS A 651 -32.28 25.88 -2.82
CA LYS A 651 -33.45 26.74 -2.96
C LYS A 651 -33.14 27.75 -4.07
N PRO A 652 -33.86 27.74 -5.20
CA PRO A 652 -33.49 28.55 -6.34
C PRO A 652 -33.56 30.03 -5.96
N SER A 653 -32.48 30.76 -6.24
CA SER A 653 -32.51 32.22 -6.34
C SER A 653 -33.53 32.59 -7.39
N ALA A 654 -34.33 33.65 -7.17
CA ALA A 654 -35.42 34.03 -8.07
C ALA A 654 -34.90 34.21 -9.51
N GLY A 655 -35.18 33.25 -10.39
CA GLY A 655 -34.79 33.25 -11.80
C GLY A 655 -33.84 32.12 -12.25
N GLU A 656 -33.26 31.33 -11.33
CA GLU A 656 -32.34 30.24 -11.69
C GLU A 656 -32.97 28.85 -11.45
N CYS A 657 -32.99 28.02 -12.48
CA CYS A 657 -33.43 26.63 -12.39
C CYS A 657 -32.18 25.75 -12.20
N HIS A 658 -31.81 25.47 -10.95
CA HIS A 658 -30.70 24.56 -10.66
C HIS A 658 -31.19 23.12 -10.67
N ALA A 659 -30.52 22.26 -11.42
CA ALA A 659 -30.74 20.81 -11.35
C ALA A 659 -30.41 20.33 -9.94
N ALA A 660 -31.16 19.34 -9.43
CA ALA A 660 -30.86 18.74 -8.13
C ALA A 660 -29.43 18.17 -8.16
N LEU A 661 -28.62 18.51 -7.15
CA LEU A 661 -27.28 17.95 -7.02
C LEU A 661 -27.43 16.47 -6.67
N LYS A 662 -27.19 15.60 -7.64
CA LYS A 662 -27.18 14.15 -7.47
C LYS A 662 -25.74 13.70 -7.19
N GLU A 663 -25.55 12.99 -6.08
CA GLU A 663 -24.31 12.30 -5.78
C GLU A 663 -24.46 10.85 -6.21
N ARG A 664 -23.51 10.38 -7.01
CA ARG A 664 -23.44 9.00 -7.45
C ARG A 664 -22.83 8.16 -6.33
N LYS A 665 -23.59 7.21 -5.81
CA LYS A 665 -23.17 6.31 -4.73
C LYS A 665 -23.13 4.87 -5.22
N VAL A 666 -22.05 4.18 -4.93
CA VAL A 666 -21.80 2.80 -5.36
C VAL A 666 -21.88 1.89 -4.14
N ASP A 667 -22.71 0.86 -4.18
CA ASP A 667 -22.85 -0.10 -3.09
C ASP A 667 -21.76 -1.19 -3.17
N PHE A 668 -20.74 -1.07 -2.32
CA PHE A 668 -19.65 -2.05 -2.21
C PHE A 668 -19.94 -3.20 -1.22
N SER A 669 -21.14 -3.30 -0.66
CA SER A 669 -21.46 -4.27 0.41
C SER A 669 -21.20 -5.73 0.02
N ALA A 670 -21.46 -6.10 -1.24
CA ALA A 670 -21.20 -7.45 -1.76
C ALA A 670 -19.68 -7.75 -1.82
N VAL A 671 -18.88 -6.78 -2.26
CA VAL A 671 -17.41 -6.88 -2.28
C VAL A 671 -16.86 -7.01 -0.87
N GLU A 672 -17.31 -6.15 0.04
CA GLU A 672 -16.88 -6.19 1.44
C GLU A 672 -17.25 -7.51 2.12
N ARG A 673 -18.46 -8.03 1.86
CA ARG A 673 -18.90 -9.34 2.34
C ARG A 673 -17.96 -10.45 1.84
N TYR A 674 -17.62 -10.44 0.55
CA TYR A 674 -16.71 -11.42 -0.03
C TYR A 674 -15.28 -11.33 0.52
N VAL A 675 -14.75 -10.12 0.69
CA VAL A 675 -13.45 -9.91 1.32
C VAL A 675 -13.45 -10.43 2.76
N ARG A 676 -14.48 -10.13 3.55
CA ARG A 676 -14.61 -10.63 4.92
C ARG A 676 -14.65 -12.17 4.95
N ALA A 677 -15.46 -12.80 4.11
CA ALA A 677 -15.56 -14.26 4.05
C ALA A 677 -14.22 -14.92 3.68
N THR A 678 -13.55 -14.43 2.63
CA THR A 678 -12.26 -14.95 2.19
C THR A 678 -11.14 -14.71 3.21
N ALA A 679 -11.13 -13.55 3.87
CA ALA A 679 -10.19 -13.26 4.95
C ALA A 679 -10.38 -14.24 6.11
N VAL A 680 -11.60 -14.37 6.65
CA VAL A 680 -11.90 -15.29 7.75
C VAL A 680 -11.46 -16.72 7.42
N ALA A 681 -11.77 -17.21 6.22
CA ALA A 681 -11.40 -18.56 5.80
C ALA A 681 -9.88 -18.74 5.67
N VAL A 682 -9.16 -17.81 5.03
CA VAL A 682 -7.71 -17.91 4.85
C VAL A 682 -6.98 -17.80 6.20
N PHE A 683 -7.45 -16.93 7.09
CA PHE A 683 -6.94 -16.85 8.46
C PHE A 683 -7.23 -18.11 9.27
N ALA A 684 -8.41 -18.71 9.13
CA ALA A 684 -8.76 -19.98 9.78
C ALA A 684 -7.86 -21.13 9.29
N ARG A 685 -7.59 -21.22 7.98
CA ARG A 685 -6.64 -22.19 7.43
C ARG A 685 -5.25 -21.99 7.99
N GLN A 686 -4.77 -20.75 8.04
CA GLN A 686 -3.46 -20.45 8.57
C GLN A 686 -3.36 -20.78 10.08
N ALA A 687 -4.41 -20.48 10.83
CA ALA A 687 -4.52 -20.86 12.24
C ALA A 687 -4.54 -22.39 12.42
N ALA A 688 -5.20 -23.14 11.54
CA ALA A 688 -5.18 -24.61 11.57
C ALA A 688 -3.76 -25.15 11.34
N LEU A 689 -3.03 -24.61 10.36
CA LEU A 689 -1.63 -25.00 10.10
C LEU A 689 -0.70 -24.71 11.28
N ALA A 690 -0.88 -23.55 11.95
CA ALA A 690 -0.01 -23.04 13.00
C ALA A 690 -0.42 -23.40 14.44
N GLY A 691 -1.66 -23.88 14.66
CA GLY A 691 -2.27 -24.03 15.98
C GLY A 691 -1.52 -25.00 16.90
N SER A 692 -1.79 -24.93 18.21
CA SER A 692 -1.04 -25.68 19.22
C SER A 692 -1.20 -27.21 19.13
N ARG A 693 -2.18 -27.68 18.33
CA ARG A 693 -2.58 -29.09 18.17
C ARG A 693 -2.86 -29.75 19.51
N LEU A 694 -3.33 -28.98 20.50
CA LEU A 694 -3.75 -29.47 21.81
C LEU A 694 -5.23 -29.84 21.80
N LEU A 695 -5.58 -30.83 22.64
CA LEU A 695 -6.96 -31.29 22.76
C LEU A 695 -7.86 -30.18 23.33
N GLY A 696 -9.01 -29.97 22.71
CA GLY A 696 -10.01 -28.98 23.16
C GLY A 696 -9.70 -27.54 22.74
N GLN A 697 -8.76 -27.37 21.82
CA GLN A 697 -8.31 -26.08 21.31
C GLN A 697 -8.60 -25.95 19.79
N ASP A 698 -9.72 -26.53 19.34
CA ASP A 698 -10.10 -26.60 17.92
C ASP A 698 -10.41 -25.21 17.31
N ASP A 699 -10.79 -24.21 18.13
CA ASP A 699 -11.04 -22.82 17.72
C ASP A 699 -10.18 -21.84 18.53
N GLU A 700 -8.87 -22.12 18.67
CA GLU A 700 -7.91 -21.25 19.40
C GLU A 700 -7.95 -19.79 18.97
N CYS A 701 -8.36 -19.53 17.73
CA CYS A 701 -8.29 -18.22 17.14
C CYS A 701 -9.65 -17.55 16.94
N GLY A 702 -10.77 -18.17 17.32
CA GLY A 702 -12.10 -17.55 17.26
C GLY A 702 -12.62 -17.21 15.85
N TRP A 703 -12.05 -17.83 14.81
CA TRP A 703 -12.47 -17.60 13.42
C TRP A 703 -13.83 -18.24 13.12
N VAL A 704 -14.14 -19.35 13.79
CA VAL A 704 -15.46 -20.00 13.69
C VAL A 704 -16.55 -19.08 14.22
N ALA A 705 -16.33 -18.52 15.41
CA ALA A 705 -17.24 -17.55 16.02
C ALA A 705 -17.38 -16.26 15.19
N MET A 706 -16.30 -15.81 14.54
CA MET A 706 -16.37 -14.65 13.65
C MET A 706 -17.24 -14.91 12.41
N ALA A 707 -17.15 -16.11 11.81
CA ALA A 707 -17.98 -16.46 10.68
C ALA A 707 -19.48 -16.44 11.04
N GLU A 708 -19.83 -16.92 12.24
CA GLU A 708 -21.19 -16.82 12.78
C GLU A 708 -21.62 -15.37 12.99
N GLU A 709 -20.77 -14.55 13.64
CA GLU A 709 -21.04 -13.13 13.92
C GLU A 709 -21.31 -12.32 12.64
N LEU A 710 -20.58 -12.61 11.56
CA LEU A 710 -20.70 -11.92 10.28
C LEU A 710 -21.82 -12.49 9.38
N GLY A 711 -22.57 -13.48 9.85
CA GLY A 711 -23.69 -14.06 9.11
C GLY A 711 -23.25 -14.92 7.92
N PHE A 712 -22.15 -15.66 8.07
CA PHE A 712 -21.69 -16.66 7.11
C PHE A 712 -22.06 -18.07 7.57
N GLU A 713 -23.35 -18.42 7.59
CA GLU A 713 -23.85 -19.66 8.20
C GLU A 713 -23.22 -20.94 7.61
N GLU A 714 -23.09 -21.02 6.29
CA GLU A 714 -22.51 -22.18 5.61
C GLU A 714 -20.99 -22.24 5.82
N LEU A 715 -20.29 -21.10 5.69
CA LEU A 715 -18.86 -21.02 6.00
C LEU A 715 -18.59 -21.39 7.47
N HIS A 716 -19.40 -20.90 8.41
CA HIS A 716 -19.33 -21.26 9.82
C HIS A 716 -19.47 -22.77 10.02
N SER A 717 -20.43 -23.40 9.33
CA SER A 717 -20.62 -24.85 9.35
C SER A 717 -19.43 -25.62 8.79
N ALA A 718 -18.82 -25.13 7.70
CA ALA A 718 -17.59 -25.68 7.14
C ALA A 718 -16.39 -25.49 8.09
N LEU A 719 -16.28 -24.33 8.75
CA LEU A 719 -15.20 -24.04 9.70
C LEU A 719 -15.29 -24.89 10.97
N LYS A 720 -16.51 -25.26 11.42
CA LYS A 720 -16.70 -26.19 12.55
C LYS A 720 -16.14 -27.59 12.31
N LYS A 721 -15.94 -27.99 11.05
CA LYS A 721 -15.30 -29.26 10.68
C LYS A 721 -13.78 -29.21 10.86
N CYS A 722 -13.20 -28.04 11.12
CA CYS A 722 -11.79 -27.92 11.43
C CYS A 722 -11.48 -28.66 12.74
N LYS A 723 -10.65 -29.71 12.65
CA LYS A 723 -10.26 -30.56 13.79
C LYS A 723 -8.75 -30.75 13.87
N PRO A 724 -7.98 -29.67 14.15
CA PRO A 724 -6.51 -29.72 14.20
C PRO A 724 -5.94 -30.82 15.09
N TRP A 725 -6.55 -31.09 16.24
CA TRP A 725 -6.09 -32.15 17.14
C TRP A 725 -6.29 -33.55 16.55
N ASP A 726 -7.50 -33.86 16.08
CA ASP A 726 -7.82 -35.18 15.49
C ASP A 726 -6.94 -35.48 14.28
N TRP A 727 -6.72 -34.48 13.42
CA TRP A 727 -5.86 -34.61 12.23
C TRP A 727 -4.40 -34.85 12.60
N ASN A 728 -3.90 -34.19 13.65
CA ASN A 728 -2.53 -34.39 14.14
C ASN A 728 -2.35 -35.79 14.74
N GLU A 729 -3.32 -36.29 15.51
CA GLU A 729 -3.30 -37.67 16.03
C GLU A 729 -3.35 -38.69 14.88
N ALA A 730 -4.18 -38.47 13.88
CA ALA A 730 -4.21 -39.31 12.67
C ALA A 730 -2.86 -39.29 11.94
N ALA A 731 -2.25 -38.12 11.77
CA ALA A 731 -0.94 -37.99 11.12
C ALA A 731 0.17 -38.73 11.90
N LYS A 732 0.15 -38.71 13.25
CA LYS A 732 1.11 -39.46 14.09
C LYS A 732 1.09 -40.96 13.82
N THR A 733 -0.05 -41.51 13.41
CA THR A 733 -0.16 -42.94 13.09
C THR A 733 0.53 -43.33 11.78
N GLN A 734 0.88 -42.36 10.92
CA GLN A 734 1.43 -42.60 9.58
C GLN A 734 2.96 -42.77 9.53
N GLY A 735 3.70 -42.58 10.64
CA GLY A 735 5.12 -42.91 10.73
C GLY A 735 6.05 -41.77 11.14
N GLU A 736 7.11 -41.54 10.36
CA GLU A 736 8.19 -40.60 10.68
C GLU A 736 7.69 -39.15 10.84
N ALA A 737 8.38 -38.36 11.66
CA ALA A 737 7.95 -37.01 12.04
C ALA A 737 7.83 -36.04 10.85
N GLU A 738 8.66 -36.16 9.82
CA GLU A 738 8.57 -35.32 8.61
C GLU A 738 7.32 -35.65 7.80
N LEU A 739 7.03 -36.94 7.61
CA LEU A 739 5.82 -37.42 6.96
C LEU A 739 4.56 -37.04 7.75
N GLN A 740 4.65 -36.95 9.08
CA GLN A 740 3.55 -36.48 9.92
C GLN A 740 3.18 -35.02 9.63
N GLU A 741 4.16 -34.12 9.53
CA GLU A 741 3.89 -32.70 9.22
C GLU A 741 3.27 -32.53 7.83
N GLU A 742 3.79 -33.26 6.83
CA GLU A 742 3.25 -33.25 5.47
C GLU A 742 1.84 -33.84 5.41
N ALA A 743 1.58 -34.96 6.08
CA ALA A 743 0.26 -35.57 6.15
C ALA A 743 -0.75 -34.66 6.87
N TYR A 744 -0.32 -33.99 7.93
CA TYR A 744 -1.13 -33.00 8.63
C TYR A 744 -1.49 -31.82 7.73
N ALA A 745 -0.49 -31.20 7.10
CA ALA A 745 -0.69 -30.08 6.19
C ALA A 745 -1.60 -30.48 5.01
N ALA A 746 -1.41 -31.67 4.44
CA ALA A 746 -2.27 -32.21 3.39
C ALA A 746 -3.73 -32.38 3.85
N THR A 747 -3.96 -32.78 5.11
CA THR A 747 -5.31 -32.90 5.68
C THR A 747 -5.97 -31.53 5.84
N VAL A 748 -5.21 -30.51 6.29
CA VAL A 748 -5.71 -29.13 6.39
C VAL A 748 -6.05 -28.57 5.02
N GLU A 749 -5.20 -28.78 4.01
CA GLU A 749 -5.49 -28.33 2.64
C GLU A 749 -6.69 -29.08 2.04
N ALA A 750 -6.83 -30.39 2.28
CA ALA A 750 -7.99 -31.16 1.84
C ALA A 750 -9.28 -30.60 2.43
N TRP A 751 -9.35 -30.37 3.75
CA TRP A 751 -10.49 -29.71 4.40
C TRP A 751 -10.78 -28.34 3.78
N PHE A 752 -9.75 -27.52 3.55
CA PHE A 752 -9.96 -26.21 2.97
C PHE A 752 -10.55 -26.29 1.55
N LEU A 753 -10.06 -27.22 0.72
CA LEU A 753 -10.51 -27.38 -0.66
C LEU A 753 -11.89 -28.05 -0.76
N GLU A 754 -12.17 -29.03 0.09
CA GLU A 754 -13.38 -29.86 0.02
C GLU A 754 -14.56 -29.26 0.77
N ASP A 755 -14.32 -28.64 1.93
CA ASP A 755 -15.38 -28.10 2.79
C ASP A 755 -15.52 -26.57 2.73
N VAL A 756 -14.41 -25.84 2.68
CA VAL A 756 -14.42 -24.37 2.82
C VAL A 756 -14.53 -23.65 1.47
N LEU A 757 -13.75 -24.06 0.48
CA LEU A 757 -13.70 -23.42 -0.83
C LEU A 757 -15.07 -23.41 -1.56
N PRO A 758 -15.92 -24.45 -1.50
CA PRO A 758 -17.26 -24.40 -2.11
C PRO A 758 -18.13 -23.26 -1.57
N GLU A 759 -18.02 -22.95 -0.28
CA GLU A 759 -18.76 -21.85 0.35
C GLU A 759 -18.21 -20.49 -0.10
N LEU A 760 -16.89 -20.38 -0.23
CA LEU A 760 -16.25 -19.18 -0.77
C LEU A 760 -16.59 -18.95 -2.25
N GLU A 761 -16.75 -20.00 -3.05
CA GLU A 761 -17.23 -19.90 -4.43
C GLU A 761 -18.71 -19.47 -4.50
N THR A 762 -19.51 -19.78 -3.49
CA THR A 762 -20.86 -19.24 -3.36
C THR A 762 -20.84 -17.75 -3.06
N GLU A 763 -20.05 -17.30 -2.09
CA GLU A 763 -19.87 -15.87 -1.80
C GLU A 763 -19.25 -15.11 -2.98
N ARG A 764 -18.31 -15.72 -3.72
CA ARG A 764 -17.75 -15.14 -4.97
C ARG A 764 -18.83 -14.90 -6.02
N ARG A 765 -19.70 -15.90 -6.24
CA ARG A 765 -20.82 -15.77 -7.18
C ARG A 765 -21.84 -14.73 -6.74
N LEU A 766 -22.02 -14.52 -5.44
CA LEU A 766 -22.90 -13.46 -4.92
C LEU A 766 -22.28 -12.08 -5.12
N ALA A 767 -20.95 -11.96 -5.00
CA ALA A 767 -20.27 -10.69 -5.18
C ALA A 767 -20.06 -10.28 -6.64
N LEU A 768 -20.05 -11.24 -7.58
CA LEU A 768 -19.92 -10.98 -9.03
C LEU A 768 -21.28 -10.90 -9.76
N ARG A 769 -22.38 -10.84 -9.03
CA ARG A 769 -23.77 -10.77 -9.55
C ARG A 769 -24.35 -9.41 -9.26
#